data_AF-A0A840R9I3-F1
#
_entry.id   AF-A0A840R9I3-F1
#
_cell.length_a   1.000
_cell.length_b   1.000
_cell.length_c   1.000
_cell.angle_alpha   90.00
_cell.angle_beta   90.00
_cell.angle_gamma   90.00
#
_symmetry.space_group_name_H-M   'P 1'
#
loop_
_entity.id
_entity.type
_entity.pdbx_description
1 polymer ?
#
loop_
_entity_poly.entity_id
_entity_poly.type
_entity_poly.pdbx_seq_one_letter_code
_entity_poly.pdbx_strand_id
1 'polypeptide(L)'
;MPIDYNQGLGASPVSTGDKQMIIRNIGRLFAALAIGFFAMYANAANDASCDSELNLEGNRSYKVSLPTHDGQVVAFNILEPSNFDCANRSNGAHPLMLHGPGFGGSGATSGFANYRDLGYTIISWDPRGFGGSSGTVRTMDPEFEGQYLVQILDWAENNLDYLAWKDEVTNAFVARPQSKTSVAGGVNLVVGAQGGSYGGGFQLLLLTTDHKKRLDAIAPDITWHDLRYSLNPGDTVKTLWDLALTALGEVGGNASMGGLTNDGMDPYVKETLARGAATNEFPREALDWFHYRGMGYWCAANGLPAMPYPKYLPDAVPLVDVVNSYNVPDRNEDGSLAIGDYLVAAPSPESYLEGLDVLLTQGMIDTLFNFNEAWWNRQCLSAAGANVSLYTHNGGHAFSGIQAGQFPANSGSCSYSQLDWFESRLRPDALPLVLDETCFALGTSGDTVSLNADKVLAPGGSGNFTVREVPALTVVANGLTGIANTTGNAPFVAELGTMEAEGILAGIPQVNLTVASVTGINEMVQDCANPALPTRTGCDSIIFVGVGKRNGGMIYSLIDDQVTPLRGLGEHNVSLVGIAERVAEGTDLALLFYASHPQFFSSTSRDVTVPAVRVTGTVGLPLYAVDDEGKPDTTTPTGLSGEDAPIDSDGDGVDDRIDQCSNSPTGESVDLNGCSASQRDTDGDGVNDATDQCPGTAAGMEVDANGCDLYEAPLSVALDATPTSGDVTNGPLTVNFTATIDNTDQEGGSPRYVFYFGDGSNSGEISESVISHDYDKAGSYEARVVVVDENSNSAEDTITINTTTTVTVEEDPVLVNAVLSVELSNSRAPVTAMFDASGSSAPEGASYRFVFGDGEFQEGTEKFATHSYALAGEYTVTLIVTASNDANNSDSTTAVIRVGSGQQTTVQLVVTPTTASIGELIRFDASASIAAEGTSITSYHFDYADGISETRTVSEFGGQAGIATHAYNDAGSYMPTVSVTDTGNMQKQATVNVRVSQPSAPPVVLKPASGGSGGGSMGWLTILMVLGAVVCRWSRRYS
;
A
#
# COMPACT_ATOMS: atom_id res chain seq x y z
N MET A 1 -23.76 6.74 -79.55
CA MET A 1 -24.49 5.79 -80.41
C MET A 1 -23.48 4.79 -81.00
N PRO A 2 -23.87 3.53 -81.24
CA PRO A 2 -23.18 2.34 -80.71
C PRO A 2 -22.28 1.65 -81.73
N ILE A 3 -21.28 0.88 -81.26
CA ILE A 3 -20.70 -0.29 -81.95
C ILE A 3 -20.25 -1.32 -80.88
N ASP A 4 -20.45 -2.59 -81.21
CA ASP A 4 -20.29 -3.79 -80.40
C ASP A 4 -18.97 -4.56 -80.72
N TYR A 5 -18.60 -5.46 -79.80
CA TYR A 5 -17.62 -6.56 -79.83
C TYR A 5 -16.10 -6.37 -79.59
N ASN A 6 -15.64 -7.09 -78.55
CA ASN A 6 -14.34 -7.75 -78.34
C ASN A 6 -13.09 -6.90 -78.04
N GLN A 7 -12.65 -6.89 -76.77
CA GLN A 7 -11.45 -7.60 -76.27
C GLN A 7 -10.92 -6.98 -74.96
N GLY A 8 -10.74 -7.82 -73.94
CA GLY A 8 -9.69 -7.76 -72.90
C GLY A 8 -9.70 -6.60 -71.90
N LEU A 9 -9.97 -6.91 -70.62
CA LEU A 9 -9.04 -6.71 -69.48
C LEU A 9 -9.67 -7.37 -68.22
N GLY A 10 -8.81 -7.98 -67.40
CA GLY A 10 -9.14 -9.06 -66.47
C GLY A 10 -10.10 -8.74 -65.32
N ALA A 11 -10.92 -9.72 -64.97
CA ALA A 11 -11.65 -9.76 -63.71
C ALA A 11 -10.72 -10.30 -62.60
N SER A 12 -10.34 -9.44 -61.65
CA SER A 12 -9.92 -9.87 -60.32
C SER A 12 -11.17 -10.19 -59.49
N PRO A 13 -11.22 -11.31 -58.76
CA PRO A 13 -12.36 -11.59 -57.88
C PRO A 13 -12.29 -10.69 -56.64
N VAL A 14 -13.40 -9.98 -56.37
CA VAL A 14 -13.61 -9.26 -55.10
C VAL A 14 -13.51 -10.28 -53.95
N SER A 15 -12.69 -9.95 -52.96
CA SER A 15 -12.37 -10.84 -51.84
C SER A 15 -13.59 -11.06 -50.95
N THR A 16 -13.57 -12.19 -50.24
CA THR A 16 -14.53 -12.63 -49.23
C THR A 16 -14.75 -11.65 -48.06
N GLY A 17 -13.96 -10.56 -47.96
CA GLY A 17 -14.08 -9.53 -46.94
C GLY A 17 -15.33 -8.65 -47.07
N ASP A 18 -15.73 -8.29 -48.29
CA ASP A 18 -16.81 -7.32 -48.50
C ASP A 18 -18.22 -7.94 -48.31
N LYS A 19 -18.34 -9.27 -48.46
CA LYS A 19 -19.59 -9.99 -48.14
C LYS A 19 -19.79 -10.20 -46.64
N GLN A 20 -18.70 -10.32 -45.86
CA GLN A 20 -18.81 -10.40 -44.40
C GLN A 20 -19.10 -9.06 -43.75
N MET A 21 -18.71 -7.94 -44.35
CA MET A 21 -19.01 -6.61 -43.82
C MET A 21 -20.50 -6.25 -43.97
N ILE A 22 -21.15 -6.63 -45.08
CA ILE A 22 -22.59 -6.43 -45.30
C ILE A 22 -23.43 -7.37 -44.42
N ILE A 23 -23.00 -8.63 -44.21
CA ILE A 23 -23.69 -9.58 -43.34
C ILE A 23 -23.48 -9.26 -41.85
N ARG A 24 -22.30 -8.75 -41.44
CA ARG A 24 -22.07 -8.24 -40.07
C ARG A 24 -22.90 -6.99 -39.77
N ASN A 25 -23.05 -6.07 -40.72
CA ASN A 25 -23.85 -4.87 -40.52
C ASN A 25 -25.36 -5.16 -40.51
N ILE A 26 -25.85 -6.13 -41.29
CA ILE A 26 -27.24 -6.58 -41.22
C ILE A 26 -27.49 -7.40 -39.94
N GLY A 27 -26.54 -8.25 -39.52
CA GLY A 27 -26.63 -8.99 -38.25
C GLY A 27 -26.58 -8.10 -37.00
N ARG A 28 -25.79 -7.01 -37.03
CA ARG A 28 -25.79 -5.98 -35.97
C ARG A 28 -27.05 -5.12 -35.98
N LEU A 29 -27.63 -4.83 -37.14
CA LEU A 29 -28.94 -4.18 -37.23
C LEU A 29 -30.07 -5.07 -36.70
N PHE A 30 -30.05 -6.38 -37.00
CA PHE A 30 -31.05 -7.33 -36.51
C PHE A 30 -30.88 -7.70 -35.03
N ALA A 31 -29.66 -7.73 -34.50
CA ALA A 31 -29.42 -7.85 -33.06
C ALA A 31 -29.83 -6.57 -32.32
N ALA A 32 -29.57 -5.38 -32.87
CA ALA A 32 -30.06 -4.12 -32.32
C ALA A 32 -31.61 -4.00 -32.40
N LEU A 33 -32.24 -4.52 -33.47
CA LEU A 33 -33.69 -4.57 -33.62
C LEU A 33 -34.35 -5.66 -32.75
N ALA A 34 -33.67 -6.78 -32.45
CA ALA A 34 -34.19 -7.85 -31.61
C ALA A 34 -33.96 -7.60 -30.10
N ILE A 35 -32.83 -6.98 -29.73
CA ILE A 35 -32.57 -6.51 -28.35
C ILE A 35 -33.42 -5.26 -28.05
N GLY A 36 -33.64 -4.39 -29.06
CA GLY A 36 -34.62 -3.31 -28.98
C GLY A 36 -36.06 -3.78 -28.82
N PHE A 37 -36.38 -5.04 -29.19
CA PHE A 37 -37.72 -5.62 -29.01
C PHE A 37 -37.90 -6.33 -27.66
N PHE A 38 -36.83 -6.81 -27.01
CA PHE A 38 -36.91 -7.46 -25.69
C PHE A 38 -36.68 -6.50 -24.51
N ALA A 39 -35.97 -5.38 -24.71
CA ALA A 39 -35.91 -4.30 -23.71
C ALA A 39 -37.26 -3.58 -23.52
N MET A 40 -38.20 -3.76 -24.46
CA MET A 40 -39.53 -3.17 -24.41
C MET A 40 -40.53 -3.96 -23.52
N TYR A 41 -40.11 -5.07 -22.91
CA TYR A 41 -40.95 -5.92 -22.05
C TYR A 41 -40.32 -6.25 -20.68
N ALA A 42 -39.40 -5.42 -20.19
CA ALA A 42 -39.06 -5.38 -18.77
C ALA A 42 -39.88 -4.27 -18.10
N ASN A 43 -40.99 -4.64 -17.46
CA ASN A 43 -41.82 -3.78 -16.60
C ASN A 43 -42.09 -2.35 -17.12
N ALA A 44 -42.69 -2.20 -18.30
CA ALA A 44 -43.53 -1.04 -18.62
C ALA A 44 -44.84 -1.06 -17.80
N ALA A 45 -44.75 -1.27 -16.49
CA ALA A 45 -45.84 -1.06 -15.55
C ALA A 45 -45.79 0.41 -15.07
N ASN A 46 -45.95 1.32 -16.03
CA ASN A 46 -46.29 2.74 -15.87
C ASN A 46 -45.38 3.54 -14.90
N ASP A 47 -44.26 4.07 -15.38
CA ASP A 47 -43.58 5.19 -14.70
C ASP A 47 -44.56 6.37 -14.56
N ALA A 48 -44.35 7.21 -13.54
CA ALA A 48 -45.18 8.40 -13.36
C ALA A 48 -44.94 9.37 -14.54
N SER A 49 -46.02 9.93 -15.08
CA SER A 49 -45.96 10.78 -16.27
C SER A 49 -46.99 11.90 -16.20
N CYS A 50 -46.50 13.13 -16.25
CA CYS A 50 -47.33 14.33 -16.30
C CYS A 50 -47.97 14.54 -17.68
N ASP A 51 -47.31 14.12 -18.77
CA ASP A 51 -47.82 14.27 -20.14
C ASP A 51 -49.02 13.34 -20.41
N SER A 52 -49.02 12.16 -19.79
CA SER A 52 -50.10 11.16 -19.96
C SER A 52 -51.00 10.99 -18.74
N GLU A 53 -50.78 11.77 -17.67
CA GLU A 53 -51.51 11.68 -16.39
C GLU A 53 -51.51 10.26 -15.78
N LEU A 54 -50.40 9.54 -15.91
CA LEU A 54 -50.27 8.16 -15.43
C LEU A 54 -49.54 8.13 -14.09
N ASN A 55 -50.07 7.35 -13.14
CA ASN A 55 -49.43 7.01 -11.86
C ASN A 55 -48.94 8.20 -11.02
N LEU A 56 -49.69 9.31 -11.03
CA LEU A 56 -49.39 10.53 -10.29
C LEU A 56 -49.83 10.51 -8.81
N GLU A 57 -50.09 9.32 -8.24
CA GLU A 57 -50.42 9.20 -6.80
C GLU A 57 -49.21 9.52 -5.90
N GLY A 58 -47.99 9.45 -6.43
CA GLY A 58 -46.76 9.75 -5.71
C GLY A 58 -46.36 8.66 -4.71
N ASN A 59 -45.22 8.91 -4.05
CA ASN A 59 -44.67 8.11 -2.94
C ASN A 59 -44.39 6.63 -3.23
N ARG A 60 -44.38 6.20 -4.50
CA ARG A 60 -43.98 4.82 -4.85
C ARG A 60 -42.46 4.67 -4.76
N SER A 61 -42.03 3.45 -4.45
CA SER A 61 -40.63 3.03 -4.57
C SER A 61 -40.57 1.79 -5.44
N TYR A 62 -39.77 1.80 -6.50
CA TYR A 62 -39.62 0.65 -7.39
C TYR A 62 -38.21 0.56 -7.96
N LYS A 63 -37.81 -0.64 -8.35
CA LYS A 63 -36.49 -0.93 -8.90
C LYS A 63 -36.52 -0.94 -10.42
N VAL A 64 -35.51 -0.36 -11.03
CA VAL A 64 -35.22 -0.37 -12.46
C VAL A 64 -33.93 -1.16 -12.68
N SER A 65 -33.89 -1.92 -13.77
CA SER A 65 -32.71 -2.68 -14.19
C SER A 65 -32.47 -2.47 -15.67
N LEU A 66 -31.24 -2.09 -16.03
CA LEU A 66 -30.84 -1.77 -17.40
C LEU A 66 -29.67 -2.67 -17.83
N PRO A 67 -29.68 -3.21 -19.06
CA PRO A 67 -28.50 -3.84 -19.63
C PRO A 67 -27.43 -2.78 -19.94
N THR A 68 -26.18 -3.11 -19.66
CA THR A 68 -25.02 -2.24 -19.86
C THR A 68 -24.23 -2.67 -21.11
N HIS A 69 -23.30 -1.83 -21.54
CA HIS A 69 -22.52 -2.03 -22.77
C HIS A 69 -21.60 -3.26 -22.72
N ASP A 70 -21.18 -3.67 -21.52
CA ASP A 70 -20.35 -4.85 -21.25
C ASP A 70 -21.17 -6.12 -20.96
N GLY A 71 -22.49 -6.07 -21.17
CA GLY A 71 -23.40 -7.20 -21.02
C GLY A 71 -23.81 -7.50 -19.58
N GLN A 72 -23.45 -6.63 -18.63
CA GLN A 72 -23.93 -6.69 -17.25
C GLN A 72 -25.29 -6.00 -17.10
N VAL A 73 -25.83 -6.02 -15.88
CA VAL A 73 -27.04 -5.31 -15.52
C VAL A 73 -26.72 -4.31 -14.42
N VAL A 74 -27.08 -3.05 -14.64
CA VAL A 74 -27.10 -2.03 -13.59
C VAL A 74 -28.52 -1.89 -13.05
N ALA A 75 -28.65 -1.85 -11.72
CA ALA A 75 -29.91 -1.64 -11.02
C ALA A 75 -29.89 -0.36 -10.18
N PHE A 76 -31.06 0.23 -10.01
CA PHE A 76 -31.27 1.39 -9.15
C PHE A 76 -32.74 1.48 -8.73
N ASN A 77 -33.00 2.21 -7.65
CA ASN A 77 -34.35 2.42 -7.14
C ASN A 77 -34.81 3.85 -7.43
N ILE A 78 -36.04 3.98 -7.91
CA ILE A 78 -36.76 5.24 -7.98
C ILE A 78 -37.58 5.39 -6.71
N LEU A 79 -37.40 6.50 -6.00
CA LEU A 79 -38.26 6.92 -4.90
C LEU A 79 -38.95 8.20 -5.36
N GLU A 80 -40.22 8.05 -5.73
CA GLU A 80 -41.03 9.15 -6.28
C GLU A 80 -41.28 10.24 -5.23
N PRO A 81 -41.47 11.50 -5.63
CA PRO A 81 -41.91 12.55 -4.71
C PRO A 81 -43.23 12.16 -4.04
N SER A 82 -43.50 12.70 -2.86
CA SER A 82 -44.73 12.40 -2.12
C SER A 82 -45.97 12.84 -2.90
N ASN A 83 -45.86 13.90 -3.71
CA ASN A 83 -46.90 14.37 -4.63
C ASN A 83 -46.25 14.92 -5.90
N PHE A 84 -46.93 14.77 -7.05
CA PHE A 84 -46.53 15.39 -8.31
C PHE A 84 -47.24 16.74 -8.53
N ASP A 85 -46.47 17.79 -8.80
CA ASP A 85 -46.92 19.11 -9.23
C ASP A 85 -46.60 19.32 -10.71
N CYS A 86 -47.39 18.65 -11.56
CA CYS A 86 -47.27 18.75 -13.02
C CYS A 86 -47.50 20.17 -13.55
N ALA A 87 -48.22 21.02 -12.82
CA ALA A 87 -48.52 22.39 -13.25
C ALA A 87 -47.28 23.30 -13.15
N ASN A 88 -46.37 23.02 -12.20
CA ASN A 88 -45.17 23.82 -11.97
C ASN A 88 -43.87 23.10 -12.37
N ARG A 89 -43.93 22.05 -13.20
CA ARG A 89 -42.73 21.34 -13.67
C ARG A 89 -41.71 22.24 -14.38
N SER A 90 -42.16 23.24 -15.15
CA SER A 90 -41.28 24.23 -15.78
C SER A 90 -40.72 25.27 -14.82
N ASN A 91 -41.22 25.30 -13.59
CA ASN A 91 -40.79 26.19 -12.51
C ASN A 91 -40.03 25.38 -11.43
N GLY A 92 -39.37 24.27 -11.79
CA GLY A 92 -38.49 23.56 -10.87
C GLY A 92 -39.20 22.73 -9.79
N ALA A 93 -40.44 22.27 -10.03
CA ALA A 93 -41.20 21.52 -9.03
C ALA A 93 -40.55 20.19 -8.59
N HIS A 94 -39.81 19.51 -9.47
CA HIS A 94 -39.24 18.19 -9.19
C HIS A 94 -37.76 18.06 -9.59
N PRO A 95 -36.83 18.59 -8.79
CA PRO A 95 -35.40 18.30 -8.96
C PRO A 95 -35.11 16.81 -8.74
N LEU A 96 -34.05 16.33 -9.38
CA LEU A 96 -33.54 14.99 -9.17
C LEU A 96 -32.47 15.00 -8.08
N MET A 97 -32.50 14.02 -7.19
CA MET A 97 -31.43 13.75 -6.23
C MET A 97 -30.86 12.35 -6.49
N LEU A 98 -29.59 12.29 -6.89
CA LEU A 98 -28.85 11.04 -6.92
C LEU A 98 -28.35 10.68 -5.53
N HIS A 99 -28.41 9.40 -5.18
CA HIS A 99 -27.92 8.88 -3.91
C HIS A 99 -27.14 7.59 -4.12
N GLY A 100 -25.95 7.49 -3.51
CA GLY A 100 -25.11 6.30 -3.55
C GLY A 100 -24.81 5.74 -2.15
N PRO A 101 -24.81 4.40 -1.98
CA PRO A 101 -24.44 3.77 -0.71
C PRO A 101 -22.93 3.80 -0.47
N GLY A 102 -22.52 3.52 0.78
CA GLY A 102 -21.13 3.19 1.10
C GLY A 102 -20.68 1.85 0.49
N PHE A 103 -19.37 1.58 0.54
CA PHE A 103 -18.79 0.37 -0.04
C PHE A 103 -19.37 -0.90 0.60
N GLY A 104 -19.73 -1.90 -0.21
CA GLY A 104 -20.41 -3.11 0.27
C GLY A 104 -21.93 -2.97 0.45
N GLY A 105 -22.48 -1.76 0.29
CA GLY A 105 -23.90 -1.49 0.44
C GLY A 105 -24.70 -1.54 -0.87
N SER A 106 -26.02 -1.47 -0.75
CA SER A 106 -26.96 -1.35 -1.87
C SER A 106 -27.74 -0.03 -1.79
N GLY A 107 -28.27 0.41 -2.93
CA GLY A 107 -29.14 1.57 -3.00
C GLY A 107 -30.35 1.44 -2.07
N ALA A 108 -30.66 2.53 -1.38
CA ALA A 108 -31.87 2.69 -0.59
C ALA A 108 -33.14 2.39 -1.39
N THR A 109 -34.06 1.65 -0.77
CA THR A 109 -35.37 1.28 -1.34
C THR A 109 -36.53 2.11 -0.76
N SER A 110 -36.27 2.84 0.33
CA SER A 110 -37.21 3.70 1.03
C SER A 110 -36.45 4.80 1.79
N GLY A 111 -37.16 5.73 2.45
CA GLY A 111 -36.56 6.86 3.17
C GLY A 111 -36.71 8.18 2.42
N PHE A 112 -35.86 9.16 2.77
CA PHE A 112 -35.82 10.50 2.18
C PHE A 112 -37.15 11.28 2.26
N ALA A 113 -37.99 11.03 3.26
CA ALA A 113 -39.30 11.69 3.39
C ALA A 113 -39.17 13.22 3.36
N ASN A 114 -38.16 13.77 4.04
CA ASN A 114 -37.85 15.20 4.05
C ASN A 114 -37.55 15.79 2.65
N TYR A 115 -36.96 15.01 1.74
CA TYR A 115 -36.74 15.43 0.35
C TYR A 115 -37.98 15.14 -0.51
N ARG A 116 -38.59 13.96 -0.37
CA ARG A 116 -39.74 13.52 -1.17
C ARG A 116 -40.97 14.39 -0.93
N ASP A 117 -41.19 14.84 0.31
CA ASP A 117 -42.28 15.75 0.69
C ASP A 117 -42.13 17.13 0.07
N LEU A 118 -40.89 17.55 -0.21
CA LEU A 118 -40.60 18.78 -0.94
C LEU A 118 -40.72 18.61 -2.46
N GLY A 119 -40.88 17.39 -2.96
CA GLY A 119 -41.06 17.11 -4.39
C GLY A 119 -39.80 16.59 -5.09
N TYR A 120 -38.73 16.23 -4.37
CA TYR A 120 -37.59 15.57 -5.01
C TYR A 120 -37.95 14.16 -5.45
N THR A 121 -37.40 13.78 -6.60
CA THR A 121 -37.26 12.37 -6.97
C THR A 121 -35.89 11.88 -6.58
N ILE A 122 -35.81 10.77 -5.86
CA ILE A 122 -34.52 10.17 -5.51
C ILE A 122 -34.25 9.00 -6.46
N ILE A 123 -33.08 9.01 -7.10
CA ILE A 123 -32.52 7.83 -7.73
C ILE A 123 -31.40 7.31 -6.84
N SER A 124 -31.63 6.14 -6.27
CA SER A 124 -30.68 5.49 -5.37
C SER A 124 -30.12 4.25 -6.04
N TRP A 125 -28.88 4.33 -6.50
CA TRP A 125 -28.28 3.31 -7.36
C TRP A 125 -27.63 2.16 -6.57
N ASP A 126 -27.61 0.98 -7.18
CA ASP A 126 -26.84 -0.17 -6.69
C ASP A 126 -25.50 -0.17 -7.44
N PRO A 127 -24.35 0.00 -6.76
CA PRO A 127 -23.06 -0.02 -7.44
C PRO A 127 -22.73 -1.41 -8.02
N ARG A 128 -21.79 -1.45 -8.97
CA ARG A 128 -21.46 -2.70 -9.69
C ARG A 128 -21.04 -3.79 -8.70
N GLY A 129 -21.59 -4.99 -8.88
CA GLY A 129 -21.37 -6.11 -7.97
C GLY A 129 -22.08 -6.01 -6.62
N PHE A 130 -22.87 -4.97 -6.36
CA PHE A 130 -23.66 -4.85 -5.14
C PHE A 130 -25.16 -4.80 -5.42
N GLY A 131 -25.96 -5.15 -4.42
CA GLY A 131 -27.42 -5.03 -4.47
C GLY A 131 -28.04 -5.81 -5.64
N GLY A 132 -28.73 -5.10 -6.53
CA GLY A 132 -29.32 -5.66 -7.75
C GLY A 132 -28.46 -5.53 -9.00
N SER A 133 -27.26 -4.95 -8.92
CA SER A 133 -26.35 -4.78 -10.05
C SER A 133 -25.39 -5.98 -10.14
N SER A 134 -25.19 -6.51 -11.35
CA SER A 134 -24.28 -7.64 -11.59
C SER A 134 -22.85 -7.21 -11.90
N GLY A 135 -21.94 -8.18 -12.01
CA GLY A 135 -20.54 -8.00 -12.37
C GLY A 135 -19.62 -7.88 -11.15
N THR A 136 -18.31 -7.93 -11.37
CA THR A 136 -17.32 -7.83 -10.29
C THR A 136 -17.28 -6.45 -9.66
N VAL A 137 -16.95 -6.39 -8.36
CA VAL A 137 -16.74 -5.13 -7.63
C VAL A 137 -15.39 -4.52 -8.05
N ARG A 138 -15.42 -3.38 -8.77
CA ARG A 138 -14.23 -2.78 -9.42
C ARG A 138 -13.73 -1.47 -8.82
N THR A 139 -14.42 -0.89 -7.84
CA THR A 139 -13.99 0.34 -7.15
C THR A 139 -13.97 1.58 -8.06
N MET A 140 -15.13 2.21 -8.29
CA MET A 140 -15.32 3.46 -9.05
C MET A 140 -14.62 3.49 -10.40
N ASP A 141 -14.90 2.47 -11.21
CA ASP A 141 -14.28 2.35 -12.53
C ASP A 141 -14.87 3.33 -13.56
N PRO A 142 -14.09 4.24 -14.15
CA PRO A 142 -14.60 5.17 -15.18
C PRO A 142 -15.19 4.47 -16.41
N GLU A 143 -14.64 3.32 -16.80
CA GLU A 143 -15.09 2.55 -17.97
C GLU A 143 -16.42 1.83 -17.72
N PHE A 144 -16.69 1.47 -16.46
CA PHE A 144 -17.88 0.72 -16.08
C PHE A 144 -18.82 1.56 -15.23
N GLU A 145 -18.53 1.75 -13.94
CA GLU A 145 -19.42 2.47 -13.02
C GLU A 145 -19.66 3.92 -13.45
N GLY A 146 -18.65 4.60 -14.04
CA GLY A 146 -18.83 5.93 -14.63
C GLY A 146 -19.88 5.94 -15.75
N GLN A 147 -19.76 5.00 -16.69
CA GLN A 147 -20.72 4.84 -17.79
C GLN A 147 -22.11 4.42 -17.31
N TYR A 148 -22.18 3.64 -16.22
CA TYR A 148 -23.45 3.21 -15.64
C TYR A 148 -24.22 4.40 -15.06
N LEU A 149 -23.53 5.28 -14.34
CA LEU A 149 -24.13 6.50 -13.79
C LEU A 149 -24.65 7.43 -14.90
N VAL A 150 -23.88 7.60 -15.98
CA VAL A 150 -24.30 8.34 -17.18
C VAL A 150 -25.55 7.72 -17.80
N GLN A 151 -25.59 6.38 -17.91
CA GLN A 151 -26.74 5.65 -18.46
C GLN A 151 -28.00 5.77 -17.58
N ILE A 152 -27.85 5.80 -16.26
CA ILE A 152 -28.96 6.02 -15.32
C ILE A 152 -29.59 7.40 -15.53
N LEU A 153 -28.76 8.45 -15.67
CA LEU A 153 -29.25 9.79 -15.94
C LEU A 153 -29.89 9.91 -17.33
N ASP A 154 -29.33 9.25 -18.35
CA ASP A 154 -29.95 9.16 -19.68
C ASP A 154 -31.31 8.47 -19.63
N TRP A 155 -31.45 7.43 -18.80
CA TRP A 155 -32.73 6.78 -18.57
C TRP A 155 -33.72 7.73 -17.88
N ALA A 156 -33.28 8.48 -16.86
CA ALA A 156 -34.12 9.44 -16.16
C ALA A 156 -34.64 10.54 -17.10
N GLU A 157 -33.76 11.09 -17.94
CA GLU A 157 -34.10 12.09 -18.96
C GLU A 157 -35.19 11.60 -19.92
N ASN A 158 -35.20 10.30 -20.24
CA ASN A 158 -36.13 9.72 -21.21
C ASN A 158 -37.49 9.34 -20.62
N ASN A 159 -37.50 8.84 -19.38
CA ASN A 159 -38.67 8.18 -18.79
C ASN A 159 -39.41 9.04 -17.74
N LEU A 160 -38.73 9.98 -17.08
CA LEU A 160 -39.31 10.79 -16.01
C LEU A 160 -39.60 12.21 -16.52
N ASP A 161 -40.77 12.40 -17.14
CA ASP A 161 -41.12 13.64 -17.85
C ASP A 161 -41.44 14.86 -16.96
N TYR A 162 -41.56 14.63 -15.66
CA TYR A 162 -41.92 15.61 -14.65
C TYR A 162 -40.70 16.26 -14.01
N LEU A 163 -39.48 15.76 -14.26
CA LEU A 163 -38.25 16.29 -13.69
C LEU A 163 -38.01 17.74 -14.12
N ALA A 164 -37.37 18.51 -13.25
CA ALA A 164 -37.02 19.91 -13.44
C ALA A 164 -35.85 20.11 -14.41
N TRP A 165 -35.92 21.18 -15.20
CA TRP A 165 -34.89 21.59 -16.17
C TRP A 165 -34.56 23.07 -15.99
N LYS A 166 -33.31 23.45 -16.26
CA LYS A 166 -32.87 24.84 -16.28
C LYS A 166 -32.06 25.16 -17.53
N ASP A 167 -32.12 26.41 -17.97
CA ASP A 167 -31.17 26.98 -18.92
C ASP A 167 -29.98 27.54 -18.12
N GLU A 168 -28.82 26.91 -18.24
CA GLU A 168 -27.60 27.26 -17.50
C GLU A 168 -27.03 28.64 -17.88
N VAL A 169 -27.33 29.16 -19.07
CA VAL A 169 -26.87 30.49 -19.49
C VAL A 169 -27.66 31.57 -18.78
N THR A 170 -28.97 31.39 -18.64
CA THR A 170 -29.85 32.38 -17.98
C THR A 170 -30.13 32.06 -16.51
N ASN A 171 -29.72 30.89 -16.05
CA ASN A 171 -30.08 30.27 -14.77
C ASN A 171 -31.60 30.22 -14.51
N ALA A 172 -32.39 30.08 -15.57
CA ALA A 172 -33.85 30.12 -15.48
C ALA A 172 -34.41 28.70 -15.60
N PHE A 173 -35.39 28.35 -14.77
CA PHE A 173 -36.12 27.10 -14.92
C PHE A 173 -36.97 27.13 -16.20
N VAL A 174 -36.97 26.02 -16.92
CA VAL A 174 -37.62 25.88 -18.23
C VAL A 174 -38.40 24.57 -18.33
N ALA A 175 -39.26 24.48 -19.33
CA ALA A 175 -39.90 23.21 -19.67
C ALA A 175 -38.87 22.20 -20.20
N ARG A 176 -39.10 20.91 -19.93
CA ARG A 176 -38.30 19.81 -20.49
C ARG A 176 -38.15 19.96 -22.01
N PRO A 177 -36.93 19.90 -22.57
CA PRO A 177 -36.73 20.04 -23.99
C PRO A 177 -37.32 18.86 -24.76
N GLN A 178 -37.80 19.11 -25.98
CA GLN A 178 -38.39 18.06 -26.83
C GLN A 178 -37.41 16.94 -27.18
N SER A 179 -36.10 17.26 -27.24
CA SER A 179 -35.03 16.27 -27.44
C SER A 179 -34.90 15.28 -26.29
N LYS A 180 -35.39 15.63 -25.09
CA LYS A 180 -35.24 14.86 -23.85
C LYS A 180 -33.76 14.59 -23.53
N THR A 181 -32.90 15.57 -23.78
CA THR A 181 -31.45 15.40 -23.63
C THR A 181 -30.85 16.67 -23.08
N SER A 182 -30.05 16.52 -22.04
CA SER A 182 -29.26 17.61 -21.47
C SER A 182 -28.13 18.07 -22.38
N VAL A 183 -27.84 19.37 -22.34
CA VAL A 183 -26.75 20.00 -23.08
C VAL A 183 -25.96 20.87 -22.11
N ALA A 184 -24.68 20.53 -21.91
CA ALA A 184 -23.76 21.32 -21.09
C ALA A 184 -23.64 22.76 -21.61
N GLY A 185 -23.73 23.75 -20.71
CA GLY A 185 -23.77 25.17 -21.04
C GLY A 185 -25.07 25.61 -21.72
N GLY A 186 -26.14 24.82 -21.60
CA GLY A 186 -27.42 25.03 -22.27
C GLY A 186 -28.61 24.60 -21.41
N VAL A 187 -29.62 23.98 -22.01
CA VAL A 187 -30.75 23.44 -21.25
C VAL A 187 -30.38 22.08 -20.68
N ASN A 188 -30.34 22.00 -19.36
CA ASN A 188 -29.83 20.85 -18.60
C ASN A 188 -30.86 20.38 -17.56
N LEU A 189 -30.78 19.10 -17.20
CA LEU A 189 -31.55 18.51 -16.11
C LEU A 189 -31.07 19.11 -14.77
N VAL A 190 -31.98 19.36 -13.83
CA VAL A 190 -31.61 19.86 -12.50
C VAL A 190 -31.32 18.70 -11.56
N VAL A 191 -30.05 18.52 -11.18
CA VAL A 191 -29.59 17.34 -10.42
C VAL A 191 -28.71 17.71 -9.23
N GLY A 192 -29.12 17.25 -8.05
CA GLY A 192 -28.28 17.14 -6.86
C GLY A 192 -27.73 15.73 -6.69
N ALA A 193 -26.62 15.57 -5.96
CA ALA A 193 -26.13 14.25 -5.54
C ALA A 193 -25.61 14.25 -4.10
N GLN A 194 -25.83 13.15 -3.37
CA GLN A 194 -25.31 12.96 -2.02
C GLN A 194 -24.91 11.51 -1.71
N GLY A 195 -24.07 11.34 -0.70
CA GLY A 195 -23.62 10.04 -0.19
C GLY A 195 -22.26 10.15 0.48
N GLY A 196 -21.98 9.23 1.41
CA GLY A 196 -20.71 9.16 2.12
C GLY A 196 -19.82 8.01 1.65
N SER A 197 -18.50 8.11 1.86
CA SER A 197 -17.54 7.06 1.53
C SER A 197 -17.57 6.77 0.02
N TYR A 198 -17.88 5.54 -0.39
CA TYR A 198 -18.15 5.17 -1.78
C TYR A 198 -19.30 6.00 -2.40
N GLY A 199 -20.29 6.38 -1.60
CA GLY A 199 -21.37 7.29 -1.98
C GLY A 199 -20.90 8.73 -2.25
N GLY A 200 -19.73 9.14 -1.73
CA GLY A 200 -19.08 10.39 -2.11
C GLY A 200 -18.30 10.23 -3.43
N GLY A 201 -17.62 9.09 -3.59
CA GLY A 201 -16.77 8.80 -4.74
C GLY A 201 -17.51 8.77 -6.07
N PHE A 202 -18.76 8.29 -6.10
CA PHE A 202 -19.53 8.25 -7.35
C PHE A 202 -19.87 9.66 -7.87
N GLN A 203 -20.02 10.62 -6.95
CA GLN A 203 -20.32 12.01 -7.30
C GLN A 203 -19.11 12.61 -8.02
N LEU A 204 -17.92 12.41 -7.47
CA LEU A 204 -16.65 12.84 -8.07
C LEU A 204 -16.37 12.13 -9.40
N LEU A 205 -16.63 10.81 -9.47
CA LEU A 205 -16.51 10.05 -10.71
C LEU A 205 -17.46 10.60 -11.79
N LEU A 206 -18.70 10.92 -11.43
CA LEU A 206 -19.69 11.41 -12.39
C LEU A 206 -19.32 12.79 -12.95
N LEU A 207 -18.72 13.69 -12.15
CA LEU A 207 -18.19 14.97 -12.62
C LEU A 207 -17.16 14.81 -13.75
N THR A 208 -16.38 13.73 -13.69
CA THR A 208 -15.26 13.49 -14.60
C THR A 208 -15.60 12.56 -15.75
N THR A 209 -16.81 11.97 -15.80
CA THR A 209 -17.23 11.02 -16.84
C THR A 209 -18.46 11.50 -17.63
N ASP A 210 -19.29 12.40 -17.07
CA ASP A 210 -20.47 12.92 -17.75
C ASP A 210 -20.17 14.13 -18.64
N HIS A 211 -20.08 13.91 -19.96
CA HIS A 211 -19.93 14.98 -20.94
C HIS A 211 -21.09 16.00 -20.96
N LYS A 212 -22.27 15.64 -20.40
CA LYS A 212 -23.42 16.54 -20.32
C LYS A 212 -23.39 17.45 -19.08
N LYS A 213 -22.44 17.24 -18.15
CA LYS A 213 -22.26 18.05 -16.94
C LYS A 213 -23.56 18.27 -16.15
N ARG A 214 -24.30 17.19 -15.85
CA ARG A 214 -25.65 17.30 -15.28
C ARG A 214 -25.73 17.64 -13.79
N LEU A 215 -24.64 17.54 -13.05
CA LEU A 215 -24.64 17.80 -11.60
C LEU A 215 -24.55 19.30 -11.32
N ASP A 216 -25.51 19.82 -10.57
CA ASP A 216 -25.58 21.22 -10.15
C ASP A 216 -25.07 21.44 -8.73
N ALA A 217 -25.37 20.48 -7.85
CA ALA A 217 -25.00 20.53 -6.44
C ALA A 217 -24.59 19.14 -5.96
N ILE A 218 -23.44 19.02 -5.31
CA ILE A 218 -22.97 17.76 -4.73
C ILE A 218 -22.64 17.90 -3.25
N ALA A 219 -22.96 16.86 -2.47
CA ALA A 219 -22.54 16.75 -1.08
C ALA A 219 -21.82 15.41 -0.83
N PRO A 220 -20.53 15.31 -1.22
CA PRO A 220 -19.68 14.19 -0.87
C PRO A 220 -19.27 14.24 0.60
N ASP A 221 -19.50 13.14 1.31
CA ASP A 221 -19.11 12.98 2.71
C ASP A 221 -17.98 11.94 2.84
N ILE A 222 -16.96 12.22 3.64
CA ILE A 222 -15.89 11.27 4.03
C ILE A 222 -15.37 10.40 2.87
N THR A 223 -14.95 11.03 1.76
CA THR A 223 -14.58 10.35 0.52
C THR A 223 -13.16 10.68 0.08
N TRP A 224 -12.60 9.86 -0.80
CA TRP A 224 -11.22 9.98 -1.24
C TRP A 224 -11.05 11.01 -2.37
N HIS A 225 -9.85 11.56 -2.44
CA HIS A 225 -9.27 12.22 -3.60
C HIS A 225 -8.34 11.25 -4.34
N ASP A 226 -7.52 10.49 -3.62
CA ASP A 226 -6.55 9.54 -4.18
C ASP A 226 -6.45 8.24 -3.35
N LEU A 227 -6.91 7.12 -3.92
CA LEU A 227 -6.89 5.82 -3.23
C LEU A 227 -5.48 5.32 -2.92
N ARG A 228 -4.43 5.79 -3.62
CA ARG A 228 -3.05 5.45 -3.24
C ARG A 228 -2.72 5.99 -1.86
N TYR A 229 -3.19 7.20 -1.55
CA TYR A 229 -2.99 7.81 -0.24
C TYR A 229 -3.89 7.17 0.82
N SER A 230 -5.16 6.87 0.50
CA SER A 230 -6.06 6.25 1.47
C SER A 230 -5.59 4.84 1.87
N LEU A 231 -5.13 4.04 0.91
CA LEU A 231 -4.84 2.60 1.08
C LEU A 231 -3.34 2.30 1.27
N ASN A 232 -2.45 3.13 0.71
CA ASN A 232 -0.99 2.95 0.78
C ASN A 232 -0.26 4.29 1.06
N PRO A 233 -0.62 5.03 2.13
CA PRO A 233 -0.02 6.33 2.43
C PRO A 233 1.49 6.20 2.62
N GLY A 234 2.28 7.10 2.02
CA GLY A 234 3.74 7.09 2.16
C GLY A 234 4.38 5.77 1.71
N ASP A 235 3.78 5.10 0.72
CA ASP A 235 4.16 3.75 0.29
C ASP A 235 4.11 2.67 1.38
N THR A 236 3.20 2.83 2.35
CA THR A 236 2.99 1.92 3.47
C THR A 236 1.55 1.39 3.47
N VAL A 237 1.40 0.08 3.33
CA VAL A 237 0.10 -0.58 3.15
C VAL A 237 -0.77 -0.44 4.40
N LYS A 238 -1.98 0.11 4.29
CA LYS A 238 -2.91 0.33 5.42
C LYS A 238 -3.71 -0.95 5.70
N THR A 239 -3.00 -2.00 6.12
CA THR A 239 -3.45 -3.40 6.06
C THR A 239 -4.74 -3.71 6.80
N LEU A 240 -5.07 -2.97 7.87
CA LEU A 240 -6.35 -3.15 8.57
C LEU A 240 -7.53 -2.76 7.68
N TRP A 241 -7.44 -1.60 7.02
CA TRP A 241 -8.49 -1.11 6.14
C TRP A 241 -8.56 -1.88 4.82
N ASP A 242 -7.41 -2.19 4.22
CA ASP A 242 -7.38 -2.94 2.95
C ASP A 242 -8.00 -4.34 3.09
N LEU A 243 -7.72 -5.02 4.21
CA LEU A 243 -8.33 -6.30 4.54
C LEU A 243 -9.84 -6.16 4.77
N ALA A 244 -10.26 -5.14 5.54
CA ALA A 244 -11.67 -4.91 5.83
C ALA A 244 -12.47 -4.60 4.55
N LEU A 245 -11.96 -3.72 3.69
CA LEU A 245 -12.60 -3.36 2.43
C LEU A 245 -12.64 -4.55 1.47
N THR A 246 -11.56 -5.32 1.34
CA THR A 246 -11.57 -6.53 0.49
C THR A 246 -12.59 -7.55 0.97
N ALA A 247 -12.69 -7.77 2.29
CA ALA A 247 -13.68 -8.67 2.86
C ALA A 247 -15.13 -8.17 2.65
N LEU A 248 -15.38 -6.87 2.84
CA LEU A 248 -16.68 -6.26 2.58
C LEU A 248 -17.08 -6.35 1.11
N GLY A 249 -16.12 -6.13 0.20
CA GLY A 249 -16.33 -6.27 -1.24
C GLY A 249 -16.65 -7.70 -1.64
N GLU A 250 -15.95 -8.68 -1.07
CA GLU A 250 -16.19 -10.10 -1.34
C GLU A 250 -17.55 -10.58 -0.79
N VAL A 251 -17.91 -10.18 0.43
CA VAL A 251 -19.19 -10.56 1.05
C VAL A 251 -20.37 -9.85 0.37
N GLY A 252 -20.24 -8.53 0.13
CA GLY A 252 -21.26 -7.75 -0.57
C GLY A 252 -21.44 -8.20 -2.02
N GLY A 253 -20.33 -8.50 -2.70
CA GLY A 253 -20.26 -9.04 -4.05
C GLY A 253 -21.04 -10.35 -4.21
N ASN A 254 -20.69 -11.34 -3.39
CA ASN A 254 -21.32 -12.67 -3.42
C ASN A 254 -22.79 -12.65 -2.96
N ALA A 255 -23.25 -11.58 -2.29
CA ALA A 255 -24.64 -11.40 -1.93
C ALA A 255 -25.48 -10.75 -3.05
N SER A 256 -24.85 -10.16 -4.06
CA SER A 256 -25.55 -9.58 -5.21
C SER A 256 -26.35 -10.64 -5.97
N MET A 257 -27.52 -10.25 -6.48
CA MET A 257 -28.39 -11.11 -7.30
C MET A 257 -28.72 -12.48 -6.68
N GLY A 258 -28.66 -12.61 -5.34
CA GLY A 258 -28.97 -13.86 -4.63
C GLY A 258 -27.89 -14.95 -4.70
N GLY A 259 -26.62 -14.60 -4.97
CA GLY A 259 -25.49 -15.53 -4.97
C GLY A 259 -25.40 -16.45 -6.19
N LEU A 260 -26.03 -16.05 -7.31
CA LEU A 260 -26.10 -16.81 -8.56
C LEU A 260 -24.98 -16.47 -9.56
N THR A 261 -24.13 -15.49 -9.25
CA THR A 261 -23.02 -14.99 -10.06
C THR A 261 -21.74 -14.90 -9.21
N ASN A 262 -20.56 -15.21 -9.77
CA ASN A 262 -19.25 -15.07 -9.09
C ASN A 262 -18.82 -13.58 -9.06
N ASP A 263 -19.67 -12.70 -8.51
CA ASP A 263 -19.56 -11.23 -8.57
C ASP A 263 -18.78 -10.63 -7.38
N GLY A 264 -17.82 -11.39 -6.83
CA GLY A 264 -16.99 -10.99 -5.70
C GLY A 264 -16.05 -9.81 -6.00
N MET A 265 -15.13 -9.56 -5.07
CA MET A 265 -14.11 -8.52 -5.22
C MET A 265 -13.25 -8.78 -6.46
N ASP A 266 -12.86 -7.72 -7.19
CA ASP A 266 -11.99 -7.88 -8.36
C ASP A 266 -10.74 -8.69 -7.98
N PRO A 267 -10.40 -9.77 -8.74
CA PRO A 267 -9.18 -10.54 -8.53
C PRO A 267 -7.92 -9.68 -8.48
N TYR A 268 -7.88 -8.57 -9.23
CA TYR A 268 -6.75 -7.64 -9.23
C TYR A 268 -6.53 -6.98 -7.86
N VAL A 269 -7.61 -6.58 -7.18
CA VAL A 269 -7.52 -6.00 -5.83
C VAL A 269 -7.14 -7.06 -4.81
N LYS A 270 -7.68 -8.28 -4.93
CA LYS A 270 -7.32 -9.41 -4.06
C LYS A 270 -5.84 -9.78 -4.18
N GLU A 271 -5.32 -9.85 -5.40
CA GLU A 271 -3.90 -10.11 -5.64
C GLU A 271 -3.03 -8.97 -5.10
N THR A 272 -3.45 -7.72 -5.31
CA THR A 272 -2.76 -6.54 -4.78
C THR A 272 -2.63 -6.60 -3.26
N LEU A 273 -3.72 -6.89 -2.54
CA LEU A 273 -3.69 -7.04 -1.09
C LEU A 273 -2.83 -8.24 -0.66
N ALA A 274 -2.96 -9.39 -1.32
CA ALA A 274 -2.18 -10.58 -0.99
C ALA A 274 -0.67 -10.33 -1.14
N ARG A 275 -0.27 -9.67 -2.23
CA ARG A 275 1.13 -9.25 -2.44
C ARG A 275 1.53 -8.19 -1.42
N GLY A 276 0.74 -7.13 -1.25
CA GLY A 276 0.98 -6.06 -0.27
C GLY A 276 1.23 -6.58 1.13
N ALA A 277 0.40 -7.51 1.62
CA ALA A 277 0.59 -8.14 2.92
C ALA A 277 1.86 -9.00 2.98
N ALA A 278 2.18 -9.72 1.89
CA ALA A 278 3.35 -10.59 1.81
C ALA A 278 4.67 -9.82 1.69
N THR A 279 4.72 -8.75 0.90
CA THR A 279 5.93 -7.99 0.57
C THR A 279 6.07 -6.68 1.33
N ASN A 280 5.03 -6.24 2.04
CA ASN A 280 4.95 -4.91 2.67
C ASN A 280 4.95 -3.76 1.65
N GLU A 281 4.49 -4.01 0.43
CA GLU A 281 4.58 -3.07 -0.69
C GLU A 281 3.51 -3.43 -1.72
N PHE A 282 2.68 -2.47 -2.11
CA PHE A 282 1.77 -2.69 -3.23
C PHE A 282 2.55 -2.80 -4.54
N PRO A 283 2.14 -3.70 -5.45
CA PRO A 283 2.61 -3.67 -6.83
C PRO A 283 2.44 -2.26 -7.42
N ARG A 284 3.45 -1.80 -8.14
CA ARG A 284 3.55 -0.44 -8.69
C ARG A 284 2.47 -0.18 -9.72
N GLU A 285 2.15 -1.18 -10.54
CA GLU A 285 1.01 -1.11 -11.46
C GLU A 285 -0.33 -0.94 -10.72
N ALA A 286 -0.49 -1.54 -9.54
CA ALA A 286 -1.70 -1.37 -8.75
C ALA A 286 -1.86 0.05 -8.21
N LEU A 287 -0.75 0.75 -7.94
CA LEU A 287 -0.80 2.16 -7.54
C LEU A 287 -1.36 3.04 -8.67
N ASP A 288 -0.92 2.83 -9.91
CA ASP A 288 -1.52 3.52 -11.07
C ASP A 288 -3.01 3.18 -11.23
N TRP A 289 -3.39 1.92 -11.01
CA TRP A 289 -4.78 1.46 -11.05
C TRP A 289 -5.67 2.13 -9.99
N PHE A 290 -5.19 2.24 -8.75
CA PHE A 290 -5.90 2.95 -7.69
C PHE A 290 -5.95 4.46 -7.93
N HIS A 291 -4.90 5.04 -8.51
CA HIS A 291 -4.87 6.47 -8.83
C HIS A 291 -5.98 6.83 -9.82
N TYR A 292 -6.14 6.05 -10.90
CA TYR A 292 -7.13 6.27 -11.96
C TYR A 292 -8.59 6.27 -11.47
N ARG A 293 -8.84 5.81 -10.24
CA ARG A 293 -10.16 5.69 -9.59
C ARG A 293 -10.45 6.81 -8.59
N GLY A 294 -9.57 7.80 -8.53
CA GLY A 294 -9.72 9.00 -7.72
C GLY A 294 -9.82 10.25 -8.56
N MET A 295 -10.51 11.26 -8.03
CA MET A 295 -10.54 12.61 -8.60
C MET A 295 -9.12 13.13 -8.85
N GLY A 296 -8.15 12.77 -7.99
CA GLY A 296 -6.76 13.20 -8.09
C GLY A 296 -6.08 12.85 -9.41
N TYR A 297 -6.45 11.75 -10.06
CA TYR A 297 -5.92 11.43 -11.40
C TYR A 297 -6.40 12.43 -12.44
N TRP A 298 -7.70 12.71 -12.46
CA TRP A 298 -8.29 13.68 -13.38
C TRP A 298 -7.71 15.08 -13.14
N CYS A 299 -7.52 15.48 -11.89
CA CYS A 299 -6.88 16.76 -11.53
C CYS A 299 -5.46 16.83 -12.08
N ALA A 300 -4.63 15.82 -11.79
CA ALA A 300 -3.24 15.76 -12.24
C ALA A 300 -3.12 15.74 -13.78
N ALA A 301 -3.97 14.98 -14.46
CA ALA A 301 -3.98 14.88 -15.92
C ALA A 301 -4.40 16.18 -16.62
N ASN A 302 -5.19 17.04 -15.95
CA ASN A 302 -5.56 18.37 -16.45
C ASN A 302 -4.69 19.51 -15.88
N GLY A 303 -3.60 19.20 -15.16
CA GLY A 303 -2.70 20.21 -14.59
C GLY A 303 -3.29 21.02 -13.43
N LEU A 304 -4.36 20.53 -12.80
CA LEU A 304 -4.96 21.10 -11.61
C LEU A 304 -4.26 20.59 -10.33
N PRO A 305 -4.46 21.24 -9.17
CA PRO A 305 -3.92 20.77 -7.90
C PRO A 305 -4.33 19.31 -7.62
N ALA A 306 -3.34 18.46 -7.37
CA ALA A 306 -3.54 17.05 -7.05
C ALA A 306 -2.63 16.66 -5.89
N MET A 307 -3.11 15.72 -5.06
CA MET A 307 -2.36 15.26 -3.89
C MET A 307 -1.01 14.64 -4.28
N PRO A 308 0.11 15.10 -3.69
CA PRO A 308 1.42 14.49 -3.90
C PRO A 308 1.46 13.04 -3.41
N TYR A 309 2.17 12.20 -4.15
CA TYR A 309 2.45 10.81 -3.79
C TYR A 309 3.91 10.47 -4.09
N PRO A 310 4.58 9.62 -3.29
CA PRO A 310 5.95 9.20 -3.54
C PRO A 310 6.16 8.66 -4.97
N LYS A 311 7.28 9.01 -5.59
CA LYS A 311 7.66 8.48 -6.90
C LYS A 311 8.21 7.07 -6.75
N TYR A 312 7.79 6.15 -7.60
CA TYR A 312 8.25 4.77 -7.60
C TYR A 312 8.71 4.34 -8.99
N LEU A 313 9.59 3.34 -9.03
CA LEU A 313 10.02 2.70 -10.28
C LEU A 313 9.01 1.60 -10.69
N PRO A 314 9.00 1.18 -11.96
CA PRO A 314 8.17 0.06 -12.40
C PRO A 314 8.50 -1.24 -11.67
N ASP A 315 7.51 -2.12 -11.55
CA ASP A 315 7.71 -3.46 -10.99
C ASP A 315 8.70 -4.29 -11.82
N ALA A 316 9.54 -5.07 -11.13
CA ALA A 316 10.35 -6.10 -11.78
C ALA A 316 9.50 -7.28 -12.29
N VAL A 317 8.34 -7.53 -11.66
CA VAL A 317 7.37 -8.55 -12.07
C VAL A 317 5.97 -7.93 -12.04
N PRO A 318 5.41 -7.59 -13.21
CA PRO A 318 4.04 -7.09 -13.36
C PRO A 318 2.99 -7.95 -12.65
N LEU A 319 1.86 -7.34 -12.31
CA LEU A 319 0.69 -8.09 -11.90
C LEU A 319 0.20 -8.97 -13.06
N VAL A 320 -0.34 -10.14 -12.74
CA VAL A 320 -0.95 -10.97 -13.79
C VAL A 320 -2.23 -10.26 -14.21
N ASP A 321 -2.26 -9.73 -15.43
CA ASP A 321 -3.49 -9.15 -15.97
C ASP A 321 -4.54 -10.26 -16.12
N VAL A 322 -5.51 -10.26 -15.20
CA VAL A 322 -6.69 -11.10 -15.28
C VAL A 322 -7.61 -10.43 -16.28
N VAL A 323 -7.60 -10.90 -17.54
CA VAL A 323 -8.42 -10.46 -18.69
C VAL A 323 -9.23 -9.17 -18.45
N ASN A 324 -8.68 -8.03 -18.87
CA ASN A 324 -9.30 -6.69 -18.81
C ASN A 324 -9.49 -6.11 -17.39
N SER A 325 -8.70 -6.55 -16.39
CA SER A 325 -8.72 -5.93 -15.06
C SER A 325 -7.80 -4.72 -14.96
N TYR A 326 -6.69 -4.68 -15.69
CA TYR A 326 -5.83 -3.51 -15.76
C TYR A 326 -6.31 -2.54 -16.86
N ASN A 327 -7.17 -1.58 -16.49
CA ASN A 327 -7.77 -0.60 -17.41
C ASN A 327 -7.35 0.85 -17.12
N VAL A 328 -6.05 1.06 -16.94
CA VAL A 328 -5.44 2.40 -16.83
C VAL A 328 -5.00 2.84 -18.23
N PRO A 329 -5.28 4.09 -18.65
CA PRO A 329 -4.78 4.62 -19.91
C PRO A 329 -3.25 4.65 -19.96
N ASP A 330 -2.69 4.30 -21.12
CA ASP A 330 -1.26 4.50 -21.38
C ASP A 330 -0.89 5.98 -21.21
N ARG A 331 0.27 6.25 -20.61
CA ARG A 331 0.81 7.62 -20.48
C ARG A 331 1.02 8.25 -21.87
N ASN A 332 0.93 9.58 -21.92
CA ASN A 332 1.24 10.34 -23.14
C ASN A 332 2.72 10.18 -23.53
N GLU A 333 3.08 10.55 -24.76
CA GLU A 333 4.45 10.43 -25.28
C GLU A 333 5.50 11.17 -24.42
N ASP A 334 5.09 12.20 -23.67
CA ASP A 334 5.93 12.99 -22.75
C ASP A 334 5.99 12.41 -21.32
N GLY A 335 5.33 11.28 -21.06
CA GLY A 335 5.25 10.62 -19.76
C GLY A 335 4.16 11.17 -18.81
N SER A 336 3.42 12.19 -19.23
CA SER A 336 2.27 12.71 -18.47
C SER A 336 1.10 11.72 -18.45
N LEU A 337 0.19 11.89 -17.47
CA LEU A 337 -1.02 11.08 -17.37
C LEU A 337 -1.94 11.36 -18.57
N ALA A 338 -2.44 10.32 -19.20
CA ALA A 338 -3.45 10.45 -20.26
C ALA A 338 -4.86 10.40 -19.67
N ILE A 339 -5.77 11.22 -20.18
CA ILE A 339 -7.17 11.21 -19.75
C ILE A 339 -7.87 9.88 -20.13
N GLY A 340 -7.45 9.26 -21.23
CA GLY A 340 -8.10 8.05 -21.76
C GLY A 340 -9.45 8.35 -22.43
N ASP A 341 -10.19 7.29 -22.76
CA ASP A 341 -11.45 7.38 -23.51
C ASP A 341 -12.68 7.61 -22.63
N TYR A 342 -12.58 7.37 -21.33
CA TYR A 342 -13.74 7.32 -20.42
C TYR A 342 -13.82 8.49 -19.45
N LEU A 343 -12.71 9.20 -19.22
CA LEU A 343 -12.73 10.47 -18.51
C LEU A 343 -12.89 11.62 -19.52
N VAL A 344 -13.56 12.68 -19.10
CA VAL A 344 -13.77 13.89 -19.90
C VAL A 344 -12.55 14.78 -19.77
N ALA A 345 -11.86 15.03 -20.89
CA ALA A 345 -10.80 16.03 -20.95
C ALA A 345 -11.38 17.44 -20.68
N ALA A 346 -10.63 18.29 -19.97
CA ALA A 346 -11.01 19.67 -19.73
C ALA A 346 -10.12 20.61 -20.57
N PRO A 347 -10.58 21.10 -21.74
CA PRO A 347 -9.80 22.04 -22.56
C PRO A 347 -9.51 23.37 -21.85
N SER A 348 -10.39 23.76 -20.93
CA SER A 348 -10.22 24.90 -20.02
C SER A 348 -10.40 24.40 -18.58
N PRO A 349 -9.35 23.80 -17.98
CA PRO A 349 -9.45 23.16 -16.66
C PRO A 349 -9.97 24.10 -15.58
N GLU A 350 -9.55 25.36 -15.58
CA GLU A 350 -9.80 26.32 -14.49
C GLU A 350 -11.26 26.80 -14.39
N SER A 351 -12.05 26.58 -15.43
CA SER A 351 -13.47 26.93 -15.49
C SER A 351 -14.34 25.72 -15.82
N TYR A 352 -13.78 24.51 -15.76
CA TYR A 352 -14.48 23.31 -16.20
C TYR A 352 -15.72 23.01 -15.33
N LEU A 353 -15.67 23.32 -14.04
CA LEU A 353 -16.75 23.12 -13.07
C LEU A 353 -17.43 24.44 -12.65
N GLU A 354 -17.31 25.50 -13.47
CA GLU A 354 -18.02 26.75 -13.20
C GLU A 354 -19.54 26.50 -13.12
N GLY A 355 -20.17 27.00 -12.06
CA GLY A 355 -21.60 26.82 -11.79
C GLY A 355 -21.95 25.58 -10.94
N LEU A 356 -20.97 24.74 -10.60
CA LEU A 356 -21.16 23.63 -9.64
C LEU A 356 -21.03 24.14 -8.20
N ASP A 357 -22.01 23.83 -7.36
CA ASP A 357 -21.95 24.01 -5.91
C ASP A 357 -21.54 22.71 -5.21
N VAL A 358 -20.59 22.78 -4.27
CA VAL A 358 -20.05 21.62 -3.56
C VAL A 358 -20.06 21.87 -2.05
N LEU A 359 -20.70 20.96 -1.32
CA LEU A 359 -20.58 20.86 0.14
C LEU A 359 -19.77 19.61 0.49
N LEU A 360 -18.47 19.77 0.67
CA LEU A 360 -17.61 18.69 1.15
C LEU A 360 -17.79 18.57 2.66
N THR A 361 -18.02 17.35 3.14
CA THR A 361 -18.05 17.06 4.58
C THR A 361 -17.06 15.99 4.95
N GLN A 362 -16.43 16.15 6.12
CA GLN A 362 -15.29 15.30 6.49
C GLN A 362 -15.19 15.08 7.99
N GLY A 363 -14.95 13.83 8.36
CA GLY A 363 -14.62 13.41 9.71
C GLY A 363 -13.20 13.79 10.10
N MET A 364 -13.00 14.52 11.21
CA MET A 364 -11.65 14.80 11.74
C MET A 364 -10.95 13.56 12.29
N ILE A 365 -11.73 12.59 12.76
CA ILE A 365 -11.25 11.30 13.29
C ILE A 365 -11.35 10.17 12.25
N ASP A 366 -11.63 10.50 10.98
CA ASP A 366 -11.65 9.51 9.91
C ASP A 366 -10.22 9.01 9.65
N THR A 367 -10.01 7.70 9.74
CA THR A 367 -8.69 7.07 9.56
C THR A 367 -8.50 6.42 8.20
N LEU A 368 -9.57 6.30 7.40
CA LEU A 368 -9.55 5.73 6.06
C LEU A 368 -9.42 6.84 5.00
N PHE A 369 -10.39 7.74 4.99
CA PHE A 369 -10.45 8.90 4.09
C PHE A 369 -10.35 10.14 4.96
N ASN A 370 -9.15 10.45 5.43
CA ASN A 370 -8.92 11.50 6.43
C ASN A 370 -9.06 12.91 5.84
N PHE A 371 -8.90 13.94 6.69
CA PHE A 371 -9.05 15.34 6.31
C PHE A 371 -8.25 15.77 5.06
N ASN A 372 -7.09 15.15 4.82
CA ASN A 372 -6.25 15.50 3.68
C ASN A 372 -6.97 15.20 2.34
N GLU A 373 -7.75 14.12 2.27
CA GLU A 373 -8.53 13.78 1.06
C GLU A 373 -9.54 14.88 0.74
N ALA A 374 -10.31 15.33 1.73
CA ALA A 374 -11.28 16.41 1.56
C ALA A 374 -10.60 17.74 1.22
N TRP A 375 -9.45 18.04 1.82
CA TRP A 375 -8.66 19.23 1.49
C TRP A 375 -8.21 19.20 0.02
N TRP A 376 -7.67 18.10 -0.48
CA TRP A 376 -7.24 18.01 -1.88
C TRP A 376 -8.39 17.96 -2.88
N ASN A 377 -9.52 17.35 -2.52
CA ASN A 377 -10.76 17.48 -3.29
C ASN A 377 -11.18 18.95 -3.39
N ARG A 378 -11.16 19.69 -2.27
CA ARG A 378 -11.44 21.13 -2.27
C ARG A 378 -10.50 21.89 -3.20
N GLN A 379 -9.18 21.68 -3.08
CA GLN A 379 -8.20 22.41 -3.89
C GLN A 379 -8.41 22.17 -5.38
N CYS A 380 -8.64 20.92 -5.80
CA CYS A 380 -8.91 20.62 -7.21
C CYS A 380 -10.23 21.21 -7.69
N LEU A 381 -11.33 21.00 -6.94
CA LEU A 381 -12.67 21.46 -7.33
C LEU A 381 -12.73 22.99 -7.43
N SER A 382 -12.18 23.70 -6.44
CA SER A 382 -12.08 25.16 -6.45
C SER A 382 -11.20 25.66 -7.59
N ALA A 383 -10.05 25.03 -7.84
CA ALA A 383 -9.18 25.40 -8.96
C ALA A 383 -9.84 25.14 -10.33
N ALA A 384 -10.78 24.20 -10.42
CA ALA A 384 -11.57 23.93 -11.61
C ALA A 384 -12.80 24.86 -11.76
N GLY A 385 -13.00 25.81 -10.83
CA GLY A 385 -14.05 26.83 -10.90
C GLY A 385 -15.33 26.51 -10.11
N ALA A 386 -15.37 25.41 -9.36
CA ALA A 386 -16.52 25.08 -8.51
C ALA A 386 -16.58 25.97 -7.26
N ASN A 387 -17.80 26.23 -6.76
CA ASN A 387 -18.02 26.89 -5.48
C ASN A 387 -18.02 25.85 -4.35
N VAL A 388 -16.99 25.86 -3.49
CA VAL A 388 -16.75 24.78 -2.52
C VAL A 388 -16.77 25.29 -1.08
N SER A 389 -17.64 24.69 -0.26
CA SER A 389 -17.60 24.77 1.20
C SER A 389 -17.09 23.44 1.78
N LEU A 390 -16.19 23.49 2.77
CA LEU A 390 -15.65 22.32 3.46
C LEU A 390 -16.00 22.36 4.95
N TYR A 391 -16.83 21.42 5.40
CA TYR A 391 -17.36 21.40 6.78
C TYR A 391 -16.97 20.10 7.48
N THR A 392 -16.30 20.20 8.63
CA THR A 392 -15.89 18.99 9.35
C THR A 392 -16.84 18.61 10.49
N HIS A 393 -16.76 17.34 10.87
CA HIS A 393 -17.49 16.75 12.00
C HIS A 393 -16.60 15.72 12.71
N ASN A 394 -16.97 15.32 13.92
CA ASN A 394 -16.19 14.36 14.71
C ASN A 394 -16.67 12.90 14.53
N GLY A 395 -17.03 12.55 13.31
CA GLY A 395 -17.36 11.17 12.90
C GLY A 395 -16.35 10.66 11.86
N GLY A 396 -16.72 9.63 11.12
CA GLY A 396 -15.91 9.09 10.01
C GLY A 396 -15.63 7.59 10.15
N HIS A 397 -14.75 7.07 9.30
CA HIS A 397 -14.33 5.69 9.31
C HIS A 397 -13.26 5.44 10.39
N ALA A 398 -13.65 4.81 11.49
CA ALA A 398 -12.70 4.25 12.47
C ALA A 398 -13.28 3.02 13.17
N PHE A 399 -12.44 2.01 13.42
CA PHE A 399 -12.82 0.83 14.20
C PHE A 399 -12.78 1.15 15.70
N SER A 400 -13.96 1.39 16.30
CA SER A 400 -14.12 1.66 17.74
C SER A 400 -13.42 0.60 18.59
N GLY A 401 -12.54 1.04 19.50
CA GLY A 401 -11.78 0.17 20.39
C GLY A 401 -10.49 -0.42 19.80
N ILE A 402 -10.19 -0.14 18.52
CA ILE A 402 -8.93 -0.52 17.83
C ILE A 402 -8.16 0.71 17.33
N GLN A 403 -8.84 1.68 16.71
CA GLN A 403 -8.24 2.86 16.06
C GLN A 403 -8.85 4.20 16.49
N ALA A 404 -9.85 4.17 17.38
CA ALA A 404 -10.50 5.35 17.95
C ALA A 404 -11.07 5.01 19.32
N GLY A 405 -10.94 5.95 20.27
CA GLY A 405 -11.75 5.95 21.49
C GLY A 405 -13.25 5.96 21.17
N GLN A 406 -14.10 5.50 22.10
CA GLN A 406 -15.55 5.44 21.86
C GLN A 406 -16.10 6.78 21.38
N PHE A 407 -16.76 6.80 20.21
CA PHE A 407 -17.50 7.94 19.68
C PHE A 407 -18.58 8.36 20.68
N PRO A 408 -18.48 9.51 21.36
CA PRO A 408 -19.60 10.00 22.13
C PRO A 408 -20.73 10.32 21.16
N ALA A 409 -21.94 9.81 21.42
CA ALA A 409 -23.12 10.30 20.73
C ALA A 409 -23.24 11.82 21.04
N ASN A 410 -23.12 12.67 20.01
CA ASN A 410 -22.95 14.15 20.07
C ASN A 410 -21.50 14.67 20.08
N SER A 411 -20.58 13.97 19.42
CA SER A 411 -19.29 14.55 19.04
C SER A 411 -19.50 15.77 18.14
N GLY A 412 -18.81 16.89 18.40
CA GLY A 412 -19.08 18.17 17.74
C GLY A 412 -19.12 18.10 16.20
N SER A 413 -19.90 18.97 15.58
CA SER A 413 -20.00 19.10 14.13
C SER A 413 -20.18 20.55 13.78
N CYS A 414 -19.55 20.99 12.71
CA CYS A 414 -19.96 22.23 12.07
C CYS A 414 -21.44 22.17 11.76
N SER A 415 -22.17 23.23 12.12
CA SER A 415 -23.62 23.28 11.99
C SER A 415 -24.00 23.66 10.56
N TYR A 416 -24.75 22.79 9.88
CA TYR A 416 -25.36 23.07 8.59
C TYR A 416 -26.61 22.18 8.42
N SER A 417 -27.51 22.61 7.54
CA SER A 417 -28.64 21.80 7.08
C SER A 417 -28.41 21.45 5.62
N GLN A 418 -28.06 20.19 5.35
CA GLN A 418 -27.81 19.73 3.99
C GLN A 418 -29.07 19.85 3.10
N LEU A 419 -30.26 19.66 3.69
CA LEU A 419 -31.52 19.84 2.99
C LEU A 419 -31.73 21.29 2.56
N ASP A 420 -31.56 22.24 3.49
CA ASP A 420 -31.71 23.67 3.18
C ASP A 420 -30.65 24.15 2.19
N TRP A 421 -29.44 23.58 2.28
CA TRP A 421 -28.38 23.81 1.31
C TRP A 421 -28.81 23.35 -0.10
N PHE A 422 -29.28 22.12 -0.28
CA PHE A 422 -29.78 21.66 -1.58
C PHE A 422 -30.96 22.49 -2.09
N GLU A 423 -31.93 22.80 -1.23
CA GLU A 423 -33.08 23.63 -1.62
C GLU A 423 -32.63 24.97 -2.18
N SER A 424 -31.68 25.64 -1.52
CA SER A 424 -31.15 26.93 -1.99
C SER A 424 -30.33 26.87 -3.30
N ARG A 425 -29.98 25.68 -3.80
CA ARG A 425 -29.26 25.49 -5.07
C ARG A 425 -30.15 24.95 -6.19
N LEU A 426 -31.11 24.10 -5.84
CA LEU A 426 -31.90 23.33 -6.79
C LEU A 426 -33.33 23.86 -6.98
N ARG A 427 -33.72 24.91 -6.23
CA ARG A 427 -35.06 25.52 -6.31
C ARG A 427 -35.02 27.00 -6.74
N PRO A 428 -36.07 27.48 -7.42
CA PRO A 428 -36.15 28.88 -7.84
C PRO A 428 -36.39 29.86 -6.69
N ASP A 429 -37.17 29.49 -5.68
CA ASP A 429 -37.69 30.41 -4.65
C ASP A 429 -37.04 30.20 -3.27
N ALA A 430 -36.03 29.35 -3.18
CA ALA A 430 -35.37 29.06 -1.91
C ALA A 430 -34.50 30.25 -1.47
N LEU A 431 -34.48 30.50 -0.16
CA LEU A 431 -33.62 31.54 0.41
C LEU A 431 -32.15 31.16 0.19
N PRO A 432 -31.30 32.09 -0.29
CA PRO A 432 -29.87 31.82 -0.42
C PRO A 432 -29.28 31.43 0.94
N LEU A 433 -28.68 30.24 1.01
CA LEU A 433 -27.91 29.81 2.18
C LEU A 433 -26.42 30.03 1.88
N VAL A 434 -25.82 31.02 2.53
CA VAL A 434 -24.37 31.24 2.46
C VAL A 434 -23.73 30.47 3.60
N LEU A 435 -22.80 29.58 3.25
CA LEU A 435 -21.95 28.89 4.20
C LEU A 435 -20.58 29.57 4.24
N ASP A 436 -19.85 29.37 5.33
CA ASP A 436 -18.43 29.73 5.39
C ASP A 436 -17.64 28.88 4.38
N GLU A 437 -16.43 29.32 4.04
CA GLU A 437 -15.58 28.55 3.10
C GLU A 437 -15.08 27.25 3.74
N THR A 438 -14.55 27.32 4.96
CA THR A 438 -14.07 26.15 5.72
C THR A 438 -14.48 26.24 7.17
N CYS A 439 -15.08 25.19 7.72
CA CYS A 439 -15.39 25.06 9.14
C CYS A 439 -14.77 23.80 9.73
N PHE A 440 -14.14 23.95 10.90
CA PHE A 440 -13.55 22.88 11.69
C PHE A 440 -14.36 22.61 12.94
N ALA A 441 -14.79 21.36 13.15
CA ALA A 441 -15.21 20.87 14.45
C ALA A 441 -13.97 20.56 15.31
N LEU A 442 -13.92 21.15 16.51
CA LEU A 442 -12.76 21.10 17.41
C LEU A 442 -12.99 20.08 18.53
N GLY A 443 -12.32 18.92 18.45
CA GLY A 443 -12.47 17.84 19.43
C GLY A 443 -13.93 17.45 19.69
N THR A 444 -14.25 16.74 20.79
CA THR A 444 -15.59 16.15 20.98
C THR A 444 -16.60 17.03 21.72
N SER A 445 -16.30 18.30 22.00
CA SER A 445 -17.09 19.15 22.92
C SER A 445 -18.26 19.91 22.27
N GLY A 446 -18.39 19.87 20.94
CA GLY A 446 -19.36 20.69 20.20
C GLY A 446 -18.81 22.06 19.78
N ASP A 447 -17.53 22.34 20.06
CA ASP A 447 -16.84 23.54 19.63
C ASP A 447 -16.50 23.51 18.14
N THR A 448 -16.53 24.67 17.50
CA THR A 448 -16.32 24.82 16.05
C THR A 448 -15.72 26.18 15.73
N VAL A 449 -14.89 26.23 14.69
CA VAL A 449 -14.32 27.49 14.18
C VAL A 449 -14.37 27.53 12.65
N SER A 450 -14.55 28.73 12.10
CA SER A 450 -14.55 28.95 10.65
C SER A 450 -13.32 29.75 10.23
N LEU A 451 -12.77 29.39 9.09
CA LEU A 451 -11.63 30.05 8.45
C LEU A 451 -11.94 30.23 6.96
N ASN A 452 -11.51 31.37 6.41
CA ASN A 452 -11.38 31.48 4.95
C ASN A 452 -10.32 30.49 4.49
N ALA A 453 -10.50 29.93 3.31
CA ALA A 453 -9.64 28.84 2.86
C ALA A 453 -8.19 29.26 2.63
N ASP A 454 -7.95 30.51 2.22
CA ASP A 454 -6.60 31.07 2.08
C ASP A 454 -5.86 31.19 3.43
N LYS A 455 -6.61 31.20 4.54
CA LYS A 455 -6.09 31.27 5.91
C LYS A 455 -5.92 29.91 6.58
N VAL A 456 -6.38 28.83 5.97
CA VAL A 456 -6.15 27.48 6.50
C VAL A 456 -4.67 27.11 6.35
N LEU A 457 -4.03 26.79 7.47
CA LEU A 457 -2.66 26.29 7.55
C LEU A 457 -2.58 24.84 7.05
N ALA A 458 -2.48 24.69 5.74
CA ALA A 458 -2.40 23.42 5.02
C ALA A 458 -1.65 23.60 3.69
N PRO A 459 -1.25 22.53 2.97
CA PRO A 459 -0.62 22.62 1.67
C PRO A 459 -1.43 23.47 0.67
N GLY A 460 -0.78 24.46 0.07
CA GLY A 460 -1.42 25.42 -0.84
C GLY A 460 -2.12 26.60 -0.15
N GLY A 461 -2.12 26.68 1.19
CA GLY A 461 -2.56 27.86 1.96
C GLY A 461 -1.48 28.94 2.10
N SER A 462 -1.85 30.12 2.62
CA SER A 462 -0.97 31.31 2.68
C SER A 462 -0.49 31.72 4.07
N GLY A 463 -0.69 30.87 5.09
CA GLY A 463 -0.36 31.20 6.49
C GLY A 463 0.99 30.67 6.98
N ASN A 464 1.49 31.27 8.06
CA ASN A 464 2.74 30.87 8.71
C ASN A 464 2.47 29.79 9.77
N PHE A 465 3.08 28.61 9.59
CA PHE A 465 3.06 27.56 10.59
C PHE A 465 3.89 27.94 11.81
N THR A 466 3.48 27.47 12.99
CA THR A 466 4.32 27.52 14.19
C THR A 466 5.36 26.41 14.11
N VAL A 467 6.58 26.77 13.71
CA VAL A 467 7.68 25.80 13.52
C VAL A 467 8.32 25.45 14.86
N ARG A 468 8.58 24.16 15.09
CA ARG A 468 9.29 23.60 16.24
C ARG A 468 10.31 22.57 15.79
N GLU A 469 11.48 22.59 16.42
CA GLU A 469 12.53 21.57 16.22
C GLU A 469 12.13 20.26 16.91
N VAL A 470 12.54 19.15 16.31
CA VAL A 470 12.44 17.81 16.85
C VAL A 470 13.79 17.48 17.49
N PRO A 471 13.87 17.26 18.82
CA PRO A 471 15.13 17.08 19.52
C PRO A 471 16.02 15.98 18.92
N ALA A 472 17.31 16.29 18.74
CA ALA A 472 18.27 15.50 17.97
C ALA A 472 18.55 14.08 18.52
N LEU A 473 18.18 13.80 19.77
CA LEU A 473 18.42 12.53 20.47
C LEU A 473 17.23 11.55 20.38
N THR A 474 16.23 11.83 19.54
CA THR A 474 15.03 10.97 19.45
C THR A 474 15.37 9.67 18.70
N VAL A 475 15.73 8.63 19.46
CA VAL A 475 15.92 7.26 18.94
C VAL A 475 14.59 6.52 18.99
N VAL A 476 14.04 6.20 17.82
CA VAL A 476 12.80 5.45 17.65
C VAL A 476 13.16 4.01 17.33
N ALA A 477 12.71 3.07 18.16
CA ALA A 477 12.88 1.65 17.85
C ALA A 477 12.10 1.30 16.58
N ASN A 478 12.66 0.43 15.75
CA ASN A 478 12.13 0.09 14.44
C ASN A 478 11.94 -1.43 14.32
N GLY A 479 11.01 -1.86 13.45
CA GLY A 479 10.75 -3.28 13.17
C GLY A 479 10.45 -4.15 14.40
N LEU A 480 10.95 -5.40 14.41
CA LEU A 480 10.68 -6.39 15.47
C LEU A 480 11.18 -5.94 16.85
N THR A 481 12.30 -5.23 16.92
CA THR A 481 12.83 -4.65 18.17
C THR A 481 11.90 -3.57 18.72
N GLY A 482 11.29 -2.77 17.84
CA GLY A 482 10.25 -1.81 18.23
C GLY A 482 8.99 -2.50 18.78
N ILE A 483 8.48 -3.52 18.10
CA ILE A 483 7.27 -4.25 18.52
C ILE A 483 7.47 -4.96 19.87
N ALA A 484 8.64 -5.57 20.08
CA ALA A 484 8.95 -6.28 21.32
C ALA A 484 9.12 -5.35 22.54
N ASN A 485 9.62 -4.13 22.32
CA ASN A 485 9.81 -3.14 23.39
C ASN A 485 8.53 -2.39 23.77
N THR A 486 7.47 -2.46 22.95
CA THR A 486 6.19 -1.79 23.22
C THR A 486 5.13 -2.74 23.76
N THR A 487 5.27 -3.20 25.01
CA THR A 487 4.10 -3.70 25.76
C THR A 487 3.07 -2.56 25.89
N GLY A 488 2.05 -2.55 25.02
CA GLY A 488 0.96 -1.56 25.06
C GLY A 488 1.03 -0.40 24.06
N ASN A 489 1.87 -0.48 23.01
CA ASN A 489 1.97 0.53 21.96
C ASN A 489 2.29 1.97 22.45
N ALA A 490 3.21 2.09 23.41
CA ALA A 490 3.64 3.40 23.93
C ALA A 490 4.49 4.15 22.88
N PRO A 491 4.24 5.45 22.64
CA PRO A 491 5.02 6.24 21.71
C PRO A 491 6.39 6.65 22.27
N PHE A 492 7.35 6.84 21.38
CA PHE A 492 8.50 7.69 21.63
C PHE A 492 8.05 9.16 21.50
N VAL A 493 8.38 9.98 22.49
CA VAL A 493 7.86 11.35 22.61
C VAL A 493 8.98 12.34 22.32
N ALA A 494 8.74 13.21 21.34
CA ALA A 494 9.53 14.41 21.10
C ALA A 494 8.70 15.63 21.52
N GLU A 495 8.98 16.19 22.70
CA GLU A 495 8.24 17.34 23.23
C GLU A 495 8.51 18.60 22.38
N LEU A 496 7.44 19.31 22.03
CA LEU A 496 7.48 20.52 21.18
C LEU A 496 7.29 21.81 21.99
N GLY A 497 6.87 21.68 23.26
CA GLY A 497 6.64 22.78 24.18
C GLY A 497 5.25 22.75 24.82
N THR A 498 5.03 23.72 25.71
CA THR A 498 3.80 23.87 26.50
C THR A 498 3.08 25.15 26.07
N MET A 499 1.77 25.07 25.86
CA MET A 499 0.93 26.21 25.48
C MET A 499 1.03 27.37 26.50
N GLU A 500 1.46 28.55 26.07
CA GLU A 500 1.57 29.75 26.92
C GLU A 500 0.22 30.45 27.14
N ALA A 501 -0.72 30.21 26.23
CA ALA A 501 -2.09 30.69 26.28
C ALA A 501 -2.98 29.67 25.57
N GLU A 502 -4.29 29.88 25.62
CA GLU A 502 -5.22 29.10 24.80
C GLU A 502 -4.89 29.26 23.30
N GLY A 503 -5.01 28.16 22.55
CA GLY A 503 -4.76 28.13 21.11
C GLY A 503 -5.73 27.20 20.38
N ILE A 504 -5.79 27.33 19.06
CA ILE A 504 -6.57 26.47 18.19
C ILE A 504 -5.62 25.79 17.21
N LEU A 505 -5.58 24.46 17.20
CA LEU A 505 -4.98 23.67 16.13
C LEU A 505 -6.06 23.42 15.07
N ALA A 506 -5.86 23.86 13.83
CA ALA A 506 -6.81 23.61 12.74
C ALA A 506 -6.12 23.65 11.37
N GLY A 507 -5.86 22.49 10.78
CA GLY A 507 -5.20 22.40 9.48
C GLY A 507 -4.38 21.12 9.31
N ILE A 508 -3.41 21.15 8.41
CA ILE A 508 -2.58 20.00 8.05
C ILE A 508 -1.13 20.28 8.46
N PRO A 509 -0.63 19.70 9.57
CA PRO A 509 0.75 19.88 10.00
C PRO A 509 1.75 19.47 8.92
N GLN A 510 2.86 20.19 8.83
CA GLN A 510 3.93 19.90 7.89
C GLN A 510 5.17 19.48 8.64
N VAL A 511 5.83 18.40 8.23
CA VAL A 511 7.10 17.99 8.84
C VAL A 511 8.21 17.98 7.79
N ASN A 512 9.39 18.40 8.22
CA ASN A 512 10.64 18.23 7.48
C ASN A 512 11.61 17.49 8.39
N LEU A 513 11.63 16.16 8.28
CA LEU A 513 12.37 15.27 9.17
C LEU A 513 13.44 14.52 8.41
N THR A 514 14.60 14.34 9.03
CA THR A 514 15.61 13.39 8.56
C THR A 514 15.52 12.12 9.41
N VAL A 515 15.32 10.98 8.75
CA VAL A 515 15.33 9.65 9.37
C VAL A 515 16.64 8.97 9.01
N ALA A 516 17.49 8.73 10.01
CA ALA A 516 18.81 8.12 9.82
C ALA A 516 18.96 6.85 10.66
N SER A 517 19.79 5.92 10.22
CA SER A 517 20.24 4.81 11.04
C SER A 517 21.04 5.35 12.24
N VAL A 518 20.97 4.65 13.37
CA VAL A 518 21.64 5.12 14.60
C VAL A 518 23.16 5.20 14.41
N THR A 519 23.76 4.24 13.71
CA THR A 519 25.20 4.15 13.48
C THR A 519 25.69 4.85 12.21
N GLY A 520 24.79 5.24 11.30
CA GLY A 520 25.13 5.81 10.00
C GLY A 520 25.72 4.81 8.99
N ILE A 521 25.93 3.54 9.38
CA ILE A 521 26.60 2.53 8.55
C ILE A 521 25.77 2.23 7.31
N ASN A 522 24.45 2.18 7.44
CA ASN A 522 23.53 1.88 6.35
C ASN A 522 23.65 2.90 5.20
N GLU A 523 23.69 4.18 5.54
CA GLU A 523 23.84 5.29 4.60
C GLU A 523 25.26 5.38 4.00
N MET A 524 26.27 4.85 4.70
CA MET A 524 27.63 4.74 4.15
C MET A 524 27.76 3.59 3.15
N VAL A 525 27.07 2.48 3.40
CA VAL A 525 27.12 1.28 2.54
C VAL A 525 26.21 1.46 1.32
N GLN A 526 25.14 2.24 1.44
CA GLN A 526 24.18 2.45 0.38
C GLN A 526 23.58 3.86 0.39
N ASP A 527 23.35 4.42 -0.79
CA ASP A 527 22.60 5.67 -0.95
C ASP A 527 21.13 5.49 -0.56
N CYS A 528 20.79 5.95 0.65
CA CYS A 528 19.43 6.02 1.16
C CYS A 528 18.84 7.44 1.08
N ALA A 529 19.38 8.34 0.25
CA ALA A 529 18.95 9.74 0.23
C ALA A 529 17.50 9.93 -0.27
N ASN A 530 16.95 8.97 -1.01
CA ASN A 530 15.58 9.03 -1.51
C ASN A 530 14.67 8.00 -0.82
N PRO A 531 13.84 8.42 0.15
CA PRO A 531 12.94 7.51 0.86
C PRO A 531 11.84 6.90 -0.03
N ALA A 532 11.55 7.51 -1.20
CA ALA A 532 10.51 7.03 -2.12
C ALA A 532 10.88 5.76 -2.90
N LEU A 533 12.15 5.32 -2.83
CA LEU A 533 12.65 4.10 -3.48
C LEU A 533 13.25 3.15 -2.43
N PRO A 534 12.46 2.63 -1.48
CA PRO A 534 12.99 1.77 -0.43
C PRO A 534 13.65 0.54 -1.05
N THR A 535 14.97 0.45 -0.90
CA THR A 535 15.70 -0.76 -1.25
C THR A 535 15.48 -1.79 -0.17
N ARG A 536 15.09 -3.00 -0.56
CA ARG A 536 14.60 -4.06 0.34
C ARG A 536 15.54 -4.47 1.48
N THR A 537 16.79 -4.00 1.46
CA THR A 537 17.77 -4.18 2.53
C THR A 537 18.61 -2.92 2.67
N GLY A 538 18.86 -2.49 3.90
CA GLY A 538 19.71 -1.36 4.25
C GLY A 538 18.98 -0.05 4.52
N CYS A 539 17.87 0.24 3.83
CA CYS A 539 17.25 1.58 3.86
C CYS A 539 15.74 1.57 4.20
N ASP A 540 15.10 0.41 4.35
CA ASP A 540 13.63 0.30 4.44
C ASP A 540 13.11 0.38 5.88
N SER A 541 13.22 1.56 6.49
CA SER A 541 12.60 1.87 7.79
C SER A 541 11.12 2.22 7.64
N ILE A 542 10.29 1.92 8.65
CA ILE A 542 8.89 2.37 8.70
C ILE A 542 8.58 2.78 10.14
N ILE A 543 8.31 4.07 10.34
CA ILE A 543 7.85 4.63 11.61
C ILE A 543 6.55 5.40 11.39
N PHE A 544 5.73 5.55 12.43
CA PHE A 544 4.48 6.30 12.36
C PHE A 544 4.58 7.54 13.24
N VAL A 545 4.19 8.69 12.71
CA VAL A 545 4.25 9.97 13.42
C VAL A 545 2.87 10.61 13.51
N GLY A 546 2.55 11.21 14.66
CA GLY A 546 1.34 11.99 14.86
C GLY A 546 1.57 13.09 15.89
N VAL A 547 0.68 14.09 15.92
CA VAL A 547 0.73 15.16 16.92
C VAL A 547 -0.03 14.69 18.17
N GLY A 548 0.63 14.76 19.31
CA GLY A 548 0.08 14.39 20.61
C GLY A 548 -0.14 15.61 21.51
N LYS A 549 -1.11 15.47 22.42
CA LYS A 549 -1.32 16.42 23.52
C LYS A 549 -1.35 15.70 24.86
N ARG A 550 -0.97 16.43 25.92
CA ARG A 550 -1.07 15.99 27.31
C ARG A 550 -1.52 17.14 28.18
N ASN A 551 -2.64 16.95 28.88
CA ASN A 551 -3.25 17.97 29.72
C ASN A 551 -3.15 17.57 31.19
N GLY A 552 -1.98 17.77 31.81
CA GLY A 552 -1.70 17.37 33.20
C GLY A 552 -1.88 15.86 33.45
N GLY A 553 -0.83 15.07 33.22
CA GLY A 553 -0.86 13.61 33.39
C GLY A 553 0.48 12.97 32.98
N MET A 554 0.56 11.64 32.93
CA MET A 554 1.79 10.94 32.52
C MET A 554 1.82 10.53 31.03
N ILE A 555 0.68 10.53 30.34
CA ILE A 555 0.53 9.88 29.02
C ILE A 555 0.06 10.92 27.99
N TYR A 556 0.74 10.95 26.84
CA TYR A 556 0.29 11.69 25.67
C TYR A 556 -0.77 10.91 24.90
N SER A 557 -1.79 11.61 24.41
CA SER A 557 -2.79 11.07 23.48
C SER A 557 -2.64 11.73 22.12
N LEU A 558 -2.80 10.95 21.04
CA LEU A 558 -2.90 11.51 19.70
C LEU A 558 -4.08 12.46 19.60
N ILE A 559 -3.88 13.58 18.92
CA ILE A 559 -4.96 14.47 18.51
C ILE A 559 -5.70 13.79 17.35
N ASP A 560 -7.03 13.70 17.47
CA ASP A 560 -7.94 13.07 16.51
C ASP A 560 -7.60 11.60 16.13
N ASP A 561 -6.75 10.94 16.91
CA ASP A 561 -6.20 9.59 16.65
C ASP A 561 -5.48 9.46 15.28
N GLN A 562 -4.88 10.56 14.83
CA GLN A 562 -4.29 10.67 13.50
C GLN A 562 -2.78 10.37 13.47
N VAL A 563 -2.37 9.51 12.54
CA VAL A 563 -0.97 9.13 12.32
C VAL A 563 -0.62 9.06 10.84
N THR A 564 0.64 9.34 10.51
CA THR A 564 1.22 9.31 9.17
C THR A 564 2.42 8.38 9.16
N PRO A 565 2.50 7.38 8.25
CA PRO A 565 3.72 6.58 8.09
C PRO A 565 4.82 7.39 7.41
N LEU A 566 6.06 7.20 7.87
CA LEU A 566 7.29 7.62 7.21
C LEU A 566 8.08 6.36 6.86
N ARG A 567 8.27 6.12 5.55
CA ARG A 567 8.97 4.94 5.04
C ARG A 567 10.26 5.31 4.33
N GLY A 568 11.34 4.63 4.67
CA GLY A 568 12.69 4.87 4.13
C GLY A 568 13.54 5.75 5.04
N LEU A 569 14.87 5.60 4.96
CA LEU A 569 15.83 6.57 5.48
C LEU A 569 15.91 7.80 4.56
N GLY A 570 16.52 8.88 5.04
CA GLY A 570 16.71 10.13 4.29
C GLY A 570 15.78 11.26 4.74
N GLU A 571 15.61 12.26 3.87
CA GLU A 571 14.79 13.45 4.14
C GLU A 571 13.30 13.23 3.79
N HIS A 572 12.44 13.54 4.75
CA HIS A 572 10.99 13.43 4.68
C HIS A 572 10.36 14.82 4.83
N ASN A 573 10.01 15.43 3.70
CA ASN A 573 9.15 16.61 3.68
C ASN A 573 7.72 16.18 3.36
N VAL A 574 6.92 15.94 4.40
CA VAL A 574 5.58 15.36 4.26
C VAL A 574 4.54 16.14 5.05
N SER A 575 3.33 16.18 4.50
CA SER A 575 2.16 16.59 5.24
C SER A 575 1.73 15.45 6.16
N LEU A 576 1.55 15.74 7.44
CA LEU A 576 0.85 14.82 8.34
C LEU A 576 -0.64 14.81 8.01
N VAL A 577 -1.41 13.97 8.70
CA VAL A 577 -2.87 14.02 8.63
C VAL A 577 -3.39 15.27 9.36
N GLY A 578 -4.41 15.91 8.78
CA GLY A 578 -5.03 17.10 9.36
C GLY A 578 -5.69 16.86 10.72
N ILE A 579 -5.58 17.87 11.59
CA ILE A 579 -6.03 17.84 12.98
C ILE A 579 -6.81 19.12 13.32
N ALA A 580 -7.72 19.01 14.28
CA ALA A 580 -8.59 20.11 14.71
C ALA A 580 -8.94 20.03 16.22
N GLU A 581 -8.34 20.91 17.03
CA GLU A 581 -8.50 20.89 18.48
C GLU A 581 -8.35 22.29 19.11
N ARG A 582 -9.19 22.60 20.11
CA ARG A 582 -8.92 23.72 21.02
C ARG A 582 -8.02 23.27 22.15
N VAL A 583 -6.88 23.94 22.30
CA VAL A 583 -5.83 23.56 23.24
C VAL A 583 -5.76 24.59 24.36
N ALA A 584 -5.90 24.14 25.61
CA ALA A 584 -5.86 25.01 26.77
C ALA A 584 -4.42 25.46 27.10
N GLU A 585 -4.30 26.60 27.77
CA GLU A 585 -3.05 27.03 28.42
C GLU A 585 -2.49 25.92 29.32
N GLY A 586 -1.17 25.72 29.29
CA GLY A 586 -0.49 24.68 30.07
C GLY A 586 -0.58 23.26 29.48
N THR A 587 -1.20 23.08 28.31
CA THR A 587 -1.17 21.78 27.60
C THR A 587 0.19 21.55 26.97
N ASP A 588 0.80 20.38 27.18
CA ASP A 588 2.02 19.98 26.49
C ASP A 588 1.69 19.40 25.11
N LEU A 589 2.43 19.82 24.09
CA LEU A 589 2.38 19.25 22.74
C LEU A 589 3.65 18.47 22.45
N ALA A 590 3.51 17.38 21.69
CA ALA A 590 4.62 16.54 21.27
C ALA A 590 4.39 15.95 19.88
N LEU A 591 5.47 15.58 19.20
CA LEU A 591 5.40 14.54 18.17
C LEU A 591 5.50 13.16 18.83
N LEU A 592 4.58 12.28 18.47
CA LEU A 592 4.53 10.90 18.94
C LEU A 592 4.98 9.99 17.80
N PHE A 593 6.03 9.21 18.06
CA PHE A 593 6.56 8.23 17.11
C PHE A 593 6.23 6.81 17.57
N TYR A 594 5.78 5.97 16.65
CA TYR A 594 5.45 4.58 16.91
C TYR A 594 6.21 3.66 15.94
N ALA A 595 6.69 2.52 16.45
CA ALA A 595 7.28 1.46 15.62
C ALA A 595 6.23 0.64 14.84
N SER A 596 5.00 0.65 15.34
CA SER A 596 3.85 -0.04 14.76
C SER A 596 2.57 0.70 15.13
N HIS A 597 1.53 0.60 14.31
CA HIS A 597 0.23 1.19 14.63
C HIS A 597 -0.91 0.25 14.23
N PRO A 598 -2.04 0.18 14.98
CA PRO A 598 -3.15 -0.74 14.65
C PRO A 598 -3.73 -0.58 13.25
N GLN A 599 -3.71 0.65 12.70
CA GLN A 599 -4.11 0.90 11.30
C GLN A 599 -3.23 0.15 10.27
N PHE A 600 -2.02 -0.26 10.66
CA PHE A 600 -0.94 -0.80 9.84
C PHE A 600 -0.35 -2.08 10.44
N PHE A 601 -1.14 -2.91 11.12
CA PHE A 601 -0.67 -3.97 12.03
C PHE A 601 0.34 -4.98 11.44
N SER A 602 0.41 -5.14 10.12
CA SER A 602 1.38 -5.99 9.42
C SER A 602 2.39 -5.22 8.56
N SER A 603 2.31 -3.89 8.56
CA SER A 603 3.14 -2.97 7.80
C SER A 603 4.09 -2.21 8.71
N THR A 604 5.07 -2.93 9.25
CA THR A 604 6.19 -2.38 10.03
C THR A 604 7.48 -2.59 9.27
N SER A 605 8.58 -1.97 9.71
CA SER A 605 9.90 -2.20 9.12
C SER A 605 10.26 -3.68 9.22
N ARG A 606 10.57 -4.28 8.06
CA ARG A 606 11.04 -5.68 7.96
C ARG A 606 12.55 -5.76 7.77
N ASP A 607 13.21 -4.61 7.64
CA ASP A 607 14.65 -4.51 7.49
C ASP A 607 15.35 -4.71 8.84
N VAL A 608 15.93 -5.90 9.02
CA VAL A 608 16.65 -6.27 10.25
C VAL A 608 17.95 -5.51 10.43
N THR A 609 18.45 -4.84 9.38
CA THR A 609 19.67 -4.04 9.46
C THR A 609 19.43 -2.65 10.05
N VAL A 610 18.17 -2.22 10.18
CA VAL A 610 17.77 -0.92 10.76
C VAL A 610 16.88 -1.13 12.00
N PRO A 611 17.43 -1.62 13.13
CA PRO A 611 16.65 -1.97 14.33
C PRO A 611 16.12 -0.74 15.11
N ALA A 612 16.68 0.43 14.84
CA ALA A 612 16.24 1.72 15.37
C ALA A 612 16.70 2.83 14.42
N VAL A 613 16.03 3.98 14.49
CA VAL A 613 16.36 5.18 13.71
C VAL A 613 16.48 6.40 14.62
N ARG A 614 17.34 7.34 14.24
CA ARG A 614 17.41 8.69 14.79
C ARG A 614 16.56 9.61 13.92
N VAL A 615 15.70 10.39 14.56
CA VAL A 615 14.83 11.36 13.88
C VAL A 615 15.19 12.77 14.32
N THR A 616 15.42 13.66 13.36
CA THR A 616 15.77 15.08 13.58
C THR A 616 15.03 15.95 12.57
N GLY A 617 14.93 17.26 12.79
CA GLY A 617 14.32 18.20 11.83
C GLY A 617 13.21 19.02 12.48
N THR A 618 12.20 19.43 11.71
CA THR A 618 11.17 20.37 12.18
C THR A 618 9.74 19.90 11.92
N VAL A 619 8.82 20.44 12.71
CA VAL A 619 7.38 20.38 12.49
C VAL A 619 6.78 21.78 12.49
N GLY A 620 6.02 22.10 11.46
CA GLY A 620 5.11 23.24 11.39
C GLY A 620 3.72 22.85 11.88
N LEU A 621 3.30 23.41 13.00
CA LEU A 621 1.97 23.20 13.58
C LEU A 621 0.96 24.22 13.04
N PRO A 622 -0.28 23.79 12.68
CA PRO A 622 -1.35 24.67 12.23
C PRO A 622 -2.03 25.36 13.43
N LEU A 623 -1.25 26.12 14.20
CA LEU A 623 -1.65 26.71 15.48
C LEU A 623 -2.00 28.19 15.33
N TYR A 624 -3.20 28.57 15.75
CA TYR A 624 -3.68 29.95 15.80
C TYR A 624 -3.80 30.42 17.24
N ALA A 625 -3.60 31.72 17.42
CA ALA A 625 -4.04 32.41 18.62
C ALA A 625 -5.56 32.48 18.69
N VAL A 626 -6.08 32.75 19.89
CA VAL A 626 -7.50 32.93 20.14
C VAL A 626 -7.76 34.42 20.38
N ASP A 627 -8.68 35.01 19.62
CA ASP A 627 -9.12 36.40 19.83
C ASP A 627 -10.08 36.54 21.01
N ASP A 628 -10.47 37.79 21.32
CA ASP A 628 -11.40 38.10 22.42
C ASP A 628 -12.79 37.44 22.24
N GLU A 629 -13.15 37.04 21.02
CA GLU A 629 -14.38 36.33 20.67
C GLU A 629 -14.25 34.80 20.69
N GLY A 630 -13.07 34.26 21.01
CA GLY A 630 -12.83 32.82 21.04
C GLY A 630 -12.54 32.19 19.68
N LYS A 631 -12.30 32.99 18.63
CA LYS A 631 -12.05 32.57 17.25
C LYS A 631 -10.55 32.57 16.91
N PRO A 632 -10.14 31.89 15.82
CA PRO A 632 -8.75 31.91 15.38
C PRO A 632 -8.30 33.32 14.96
N ASP A 633 -7.29 33.86 15.64
CA ASP A 633 -6.57 35.06 15.19
C ASP A 633 -5.49 34.64 14.19
N THR A 634 -5.66 35.08 12.94
CA THR A 634 -4.74 34.79 11.82
C THR A 634 -3.60 35.80 11.70
N THR A 635 -3.54 36.79 12.60
CA THR A 635 -2.59 37.91 12.56
C THR A 635 -1.60 37.88 13.74
N THR A 636 -1.97 37.25 14.85
CA THR A 636 -1.13 37.15 16.04
C THR A 636 -0.60 35.72 16.22
N PRO A 637 0.72 35.51 16.38
CA PRO A 637 1.26 34.21 16.76
C PRO A 637 0.90 33.86 18.21
N THR A 638 0.46 32.62 18.46
CA THR A 638 0.47 32.04 19.82
C THR A 638 1.77 31.30 20.06
N GLY A 639 2.38 31.56 21.22
CA GLY A 639 3.62 30.92 21.66
C GLY A 639 3.38 29.54 22.28
N LEU A 640 4.28 28.61 21.97
CA LEU A 640 4.58 27.47 22.85
C LEU A 640 5.85 27.83 23.61
N SER A 641 5.80 27.70 24.93
CA SER A 641 6.96 27.81 25.83
C SER A 641 7.83 26.55 25.74
N GLY A 642 9.12 26.71 25.98
CA GLY A 642 10.15 25.71 25.69
C GLY A 642 11.17 26.33 24.75
N GLU A 643 12.46 26.22 25.11
CA GLU A 643 13.54 27.03 24.53
C GLU A 643 13.56 27.01 23.00
N ASP A 644 13.82 28.21 22.45
CA ASP A 644 14.36 28.42 21.11
C ASP A 644 15.54 27.46 20.84
N ALA A 645 15.84 27.27 19.56
CA ALA A 645 16.82 26.33 19.01
C ALA A 645 18.07 26.06 19.89
N PRO A 646 18.61 24.82 19.85
CA PRO A 646 19.89 24.50 20.48
C PRO A 646 20.94 25.57 20.12
N ILE A 647 21.47 26.25 21.13
CA ILE A 647 22.56 27.21 20.97
C ILE A 647 23.84 26.39 21.00
N ASP A 648 24.59 26.44 19.92
CA ASP A 648 25.99 26.00 19.83
C ASP A 648 26.80 27.29 19.72
N SER A 649 27.26 27.79 20.86
CA SER A 649 27.86 29.12 20.98
C SER A 649 29.23 29.23 20.30
N ASP A 650 29.97 28.11 20.16
CA ASP A 650 31.31 28.08 19.59
C ASP A 650 31.42 27.36 18.23
N GLY A 651 30.33 26.70 17.80
CA GLY A 651 30.13 26.18 16.45
C GLY A 651 30.82 24.85 16.18
N ASP A 652 31.03 24.04 17.22
CA ASP A 652 31.76 22.77 17.14
C ASP A 652 30.88 21.54 16.88
N GLY A 653 29.57 21.73 16.84
CA GLY A 653 28.57 20.70 16.59
C GLY A 653 28.02 20.04 17.86
N VAL A 654 28.38 20.51 19.05
CA VAL A 654 27.84 20.10 20.35
C VAL A 654 27.04 21.26 20.97
N ASP A 655 25.86 20.96 21.51
CA ASP A 655 24.96 21.96 22.09
C ASP A 655 25.45 22.45 23.46
N ASP A 656 25.37 23.76 23.72
CA ASP A 656 25.81 24.43 24.95
C ASP A 656 25.33 23.76 26.27
N ARG A 657 24.21 23.04 26.25
CA ARG A 657 23.62 22.37 27.43
C ARG A 657 24.32 21.06 27.78
N ILE A 658 25.01 20.44 26.82
CA ILE A 658 25.79 19.22 27.01
C ILE A 658 27.29 19.43 26.73
N ASP A 659 27.65 20.59 26.20
CA ASP A 659 29.02 21.02 25.99
C ASP A 659 29.69 21.44 27.31
N GLN A 660 30.72 20.68 27.68
CA GLN A 660 31.55 20.93 28.85
C GLN A 660 32.71 21.89 28.55
N CYS A 661 32.94 22.20 27.27
CA CYS A 661 34.09 22.90 26.73
C CYS A 661 33.66 24.03 25.77
N SER A 662 32.88 24.97 26.33
CA SER A 662 32.13 26.08 25.68
C SER A 662 32.88 27.08 24.78
N ASN A 663 34.15 26.84 24.44
CA ASN A 663 34.95 27.59 23.49
C ASN A 663 36.01 26.68 22.84
N SER A 664 35.59 25.57 22.24
CA SER A 664 36.51 24.68 21.56
C SER A 664 37.18 25.36 20.35
N PRO A 665 38.47 25.10 20.07
CA PRO A 665 39.18 25.78 18.99
C PRO A 665 38.61 25.44 17.60
N THR A 666 38.31 26.48 16.82
CA THR A 666 37.73 26.32 15.48
C THR A 666 38.58 25.42 14.57
N GLY A 667 38.02 24.30 14.14
CA GLY A 667 38.63 23.34 13.20
C GLY A 667 39.26 22.10 13.84
N GLU A 668 39.26 22.00 15.16
CA GLU A 668 39.58 20.75 15.86
C GLU A 668 38.34 19.86 15.99
N SER A 669 38.52 18.54 15.94
CA SER A 669 37.43 17.59 16.19
C SER A 669 37.20 17.44 17.69
N VAL A 670 35.95 17.56 18.12
CA VAL A 670 35.54 17.45 19.53
C VAL A 670 34.96 16.07 19.86
N ASP A 671 34.98 15.71 21.15
CA ASP A 671 34.31 14.51 21.65
C ASP A 671 32.82 14.73 21.98
N LEU A 672 32.16 13.72 22.57
CA LEU A 672 30.73 13.78 22.90
C LEU A 672 30.36 14.85 23.95
N ASN A 673 31.35 15.43 24.63
CA ASN A 673 31.17 16.49 25.61
C ASN A 673 31.61 17.86 25.07
N GLY A 674 31.89 18.00 23.76
CA GLY A 674 32.36 19.26 23.15
C GLY A 674 33.84 19.55 23.38
N CYS A 675 34.60 18.62 23.95
CA CYS A 675 36.00 18.87 24.29
C CYS A 675 36.97 18.41 23.19
N SER A 676 37.82 19.33 22.72
CA SER A 676 38.91 19.03 21.80
C SER A 676 40.13 18.42 22.52
N ALA A 677 41.01 17.75 21.78
CA ALA A 677 42.25 17.17 22.34
C ALA A 677 43.17 18.23 23.00
N SER A 678 43.13 19.49 22.55
CA SER A 678 43.91 20.58 23.14
C SER A 678 43.34 21.11 24.46
N GLN A 679 42.09 20.79 24.78
CA GLN A 679 41.39 21.18 26.02
C GLN A 679 41.34 20.07 27.06
N ARG A 680 41.72 18.83 26.71
CA ARG A 680 41.71 17.67 27.60
C ARG A 680 43.12 17.32 28.06
N ASP A 681 43.21 16.82 29.28
CA ASP A 681 44.40 16.27 29.92
C ASP A 681 43.95 14.97 30.60
N THR A 682 44.07 13.85 29.87
CA THR A 682 43.43 12.58 30.23
C THR A 682 44.09 11.90 31.44
N ASP A 683 45.41 12.05 31.63
CA ASP A 683 46.15 11.43 32.73
C ASP A 683 46.48 12.40 33.89
N GLY A 684 46.24 13.70 33.70
CA GLY A 684 46.30 14.72 34.74
C GLY A 684 47.73 15.12 35.12
N ASP A 685 48.70 14.90 34.25
CA ASP A 685 50.10 15.22 34.48
C ASP A 685 50.45 16.70 34.21
N GLY A 686 49.50 17.44 33.62
CA GLY A 686 49.61 18.87 33.30
C GLY A 686 49.95 19.18 31.84
N VAL A 687 50.07 18.18 30.96
CA VAL A 687 50.22 18.31 29.50
C VAL A 687 48.93 17.86 28.82
N ASN A 688 48.44 18.60 27.81
CA ASN A 688 47.18 18.27 27.14
C ASN A 688 47.33 17.14 26.11
N ASP A 689 46.26 16.41 25.84
CA ASP A 689 46.26 15.24 24.94
C ASP A 689 46.82 15.55 23.53
N ALA A 690 46.71 16.80 23.07
CA ALA A 690 47.21 17.22 21.76
C ALA A 690 48.75 17.31 21.69
N THR A 691 49.43 17.46 22.83
CA THR A 691 50.90 17.64 22.89
C THR A 691 51.60 16.60 23.76
N ASP A 692 50.85 15.79 24.49
CA ASP A 692 51.35 14.72 25.33
C ASP A 692 51.81 13.49 24.51
N GLN A 693 53.09 13.14 24.67
CA GLN A 693 53.70 11.96 24.04
C GLN A 693 53.80 10.78 25.01
N CYS A 694 53.44 10.97 26.27
CA CYS A 694 53.55 10.05 27.39
C CYS A 694 52.21 9.96 28.17
N PRO A 695 51.09 9.50 27.53
CA PRO A 695 49.69 9.59 28.03
C PRO A 695 49.31 8.65 29.19
N GLY A 696 50.27 8.32 30.05
CA GLY A 696 50.07 7.54 31.25
C GLY A 696 50.98 7.99 32.39
N THR A 697 51.49 9.22 32.33
CA THR A 697 52.32 9.75 33.39
C THR A 697 51.46 10.05 34.61
N ALA A 698 51.92 9.62 35.78
CA ALA A 698 51.11 9.71 36.98
C ALA A 698 50.89 11.19 37.38
N ALA A 699 49.63 11.58 37.56
CA ALA A 699 49.23 12.91 38.02
C ALA A 699 50.07 13.40 39.23
N GLY A 700 50.78 14.51 39.04
CA GLY A 700 51.62 15.15 40.06
C GLY A 700 53.13 14.85 40.00
N MET A 701 53.60 14.10 39.00
CA MET A 701 55.03 13.93 38.70
C MET A 701 55.61 15.18 38.00
N GLU A 702 56.91 15.46 38.17
CA GLU A 702 57.57 16.54 37.42
C GLU A 702 57.90 16.04 36.00
N VAL A 703 57.08 16.45 35.04
CA VAL A 703 57.22 16.08 33.62
C VAL A 703 57.90 17.15 32.78
N ASP A 704 58.53 16.73 31.68
CA ASP A 704 59.07 17.60 30.65
C ASP A 704 57.97 18.16 29.72
N ALA A 705 58.36 18.94 28.71
CA ALA A 705 57.42 19.59 27.81
C ALA A 705 56.61 18.63 26.90
N ASN A 706 56.89 17.32 26.92
CA ASN A 706 56.17 16.30 26.18
C ASN A 706 55.42 15.31 27.11
N GLY A 707 55.34 15.59 28.42
CA GLY A 707 54.64 14.72 29.39
C GLY A 707 55.51 13.62 30.01
N CYS A 708 56.86 13.68 29.91
CA CYS A 708 57.73 12.58 30.33
C CYS A 708 58.62 12.92 31.58
N ASP A 709 58.78 12.00 32.54
CA ASP A 709 59.40 12.19 33.87
C ASP A 709 60.95 12.42 33.88
N LEU A 710 61.49 13.06 34.95
CA LEU A 710 62.85 13.63 35.05
C LEU A 710 63.65 13.27 36.36
N TYR A 711 64.02 12.03 36.69
CA TYR A 711 65.12 11.73 37.65
C TYR A 711 65.85 10.38 37.42
N GLU A 712 67.13 10.33 37.85
CA GLU A 712 68.23 9.41 37.46
C GLU A 712 68.04 7.88 37.61
N ALA A 713 68.66 7.13 36.69
CA ALA A 713 68.44 5.72 36.45
C ALA A 713 69.11 4.77 37.48
N PRO A 714 68.39 3.76 37.99
CA PRO A 714 68.96 2.66 38.76
C PRO A 714 69.85 1.77 37.88
N LEU A 715 70.67 0.91 38.53
CA LEU A 715 71.33 -0.22 37.87
C LEU A 715 70.33 -0.86 36.91
N SER A 716 70.62 -0.81 35.61
CA SER A 716 69.74 -1.35 34.58
C SER A 716 70.46 -2.50 33.91
N VAL A 717 69.70 -3.58 33.73
CA VAL A 717 70.13 -4.74 32.95
C VAL A 717 69.15 -4.84 31.79
N ALA A 718 69.66 -5.11 30.60
CA ALA A 718 68.88 -5.50 29.45
C ALA A 718 69.14 -6.98 29.17
N LEU A 719 68.09 -7.79 29.10
CA LEU A 719 68.16 -9.20 28.77
C LEU A 719 67.77 -9.40 27.31
N ASP A 720 68.76 -9.66 26.47
CA ASP A 720 68.53 -10.11 25.10
C ASP A 720 68.49 -11.64 25.03
N ALA A 721 67.65 -12.17 24.16
CA ALA A 721 67.61 -13.60 23.85
C ALA A 721 67.57 -13.81 22.34
N THR A 722 68.36 -14.76 21.84
CA THR A 722 68.37 -15.10 20.41
C THR A 722 68.33 -16.62 20.21
N PRO A 723 67.31 -17.15 19.50
CA PRO A 723 66.08 -16.47 19.05
C PRO A 723 65.05 -16.27 20.19
N THR A 724 64.16 -15.27 20.10
CA THR A 724 63.05 -15.04 21.06
C THR A 724 61.80 -15.87 20.76
N SER A 725 61.79 -16.59 19.64
CA SER A 725 60.74 -17.55 19.29
C SER A 725 61.29 -18.65 18.40
N GLY A 726 60.64 -19.81 18.43
CA GLY A 726 61.05 -20.94 17.60
C GLY A 726 60.13 -22.15 17.74
N ASP A 727 60.33 -23.11 16.85
CA ASP A 727 59.54 -24.32 16.76
C ASP A 727 60.29 -25.51 17.37
N VAL A 728 59.64 -26.26 18.26
CA VAL A 728 60.22 -27.38 19.01
C VAL A 728 59.76 -28.76 18.51
N THR A 729 59.04 -28.83 17.37
CA THR A 729 58.51 -30.09 16.82
C THR A 729 59.57 -31.17 16.57
N ASN A 730 60.77 -30.76 16.15
CA ASN A 730 61.83 -31.68 15.73
C ASN A 730 63.07 -31.66 16.65
N GLY A 731 62.96 -31.06 17.83
CA GLY A 731 64.03 -30.96 18.82
C GLY A 731 63.91 -29.70 19.68
N PRO A 732 64.67 -29.59 20.78
CA PRO A 732 64.67 -28.40 21.63
C PRO A 732 65.03 -27.14 20.87
N LEU A 733 64.39 -26.03 21.25
CA LEU A 733 64.85 -24.70 20.86
C LEU A 733 65.94 -24.23 21.83
N THR A 734 67.19 -24.25 21.39
CA THR A 734 68.29 -23.62 22.12
C THR A 734 68.23 -22.10 21.97
N VAL A 735 68.02 -21.40 23.08
CA VAL A 735 68.00 -19.94 23.17
C VAL A 735 69.24 -19.45 23.91
N ASN A 736 69.99 -18.53 23.29
CA ASN A 736 71.12 -17.86 23.92
C ASN A 736 70.66 -16.55 24.55
N PHE A 737 70.78 -16.47 25.87
CA PHE A 737 70.51 -15.29 26.67
C PHE A 737 71.81 -14.50 26.89
N THR A 738 71.73 -13.18 26.70
CA THR A 738 72.81 -12.23 26.95
C THR A 738 72.28 -11.13 27.84
N ALA A 739 72.80 -11.02 29.06
CA ALA A 739 72.55 -9.89 29.93
C ALA A 739 73.58 -8.80 29.65
N THR A 740 73.10 -7.61 29.30
CA THR A 740 73.93 -6.42 29.14
C THR A 740 73.61 -5.48 30.30
N ILE A 741 74.60 -5.23 31.15
CA ILE A 741 74.45 -4.21 32.19
C ILE A 741 74.95 -2.87 31.67
N ASP A 742 74.18 -1.82 31.90
CA ASP A 742 74.67 -0.45 31.78
C ASP A 742 75.05 0.02 33.18
N ASN A 743 76.35 -0.12 33.50
CA ASN A 743 76.91 0.32 34.78
C ASN A 743 77.76 1.57 34.54
N THR A 744 77.14 2.75 34.68
CA THR A 744 77.85 4.02 34.63
C THR A 744 78.71 4.29 35.86
N ASP A 745 78.71 3.40 36.87
CA ASP A 745 79.57 3.51 38.05
C ASP A 745 80.89 2.76 37.83
N GLN A 746 81.93 3.51 37.47
CA GLN A 746 83.29 3.00 37.28
C GLN A 746 83.95 2.63 38.62
N GLU A 747 83.69 1.43 39.16
CA GLU A 747 84.67 0.70 39.98
C GLU A 747 84.51 -0.82 39.79
N GLY A 748 85.14 -1.36 38.74
CA GLY A 748 85.96 -2.59 38.73
C GLY A 748 85.47 -3.92 39.32
N GLY A 749 84.22 -4.07 39.74
CA GLY A 749 83.66 -5.31 40.28
C GLY A 749 83.08 -6.24 39.20
N SER A 750 83.14 -7.55 39.42
CA SER A 750 82.54 -8.53 38.49
C SER A 750 81.09 -8.82 38.92
N PRO A 751 80.07 -8.45 38.12
CA PRO A 751 78.67 -8.72 38.45
C PRO A 751 78.37 -10.22 38.50
N ARG A 752 77.39 -10.61 39.34
CA ARG A 752 76.87 -11.97 39.43
C ARG A 752 75.48 -12.05 38.81
N TYR A 753 75.24 -13.09 38.03
CA TYR A 753 74.00 -13.29 37.27
C TYR A 753 73.27 -14.55 37.75
N VAL A 754 71.95 -14.48 37.80
CA VAL A 754 71.07 -15.66 37.89
C VAL A 754 69.99 -15.54 36.81
N PHE A 755 70.01 -16.47 35.85
CA PHE A 755 69.00 -16.56 34.80
C PHE A 755 67.91 -17.56 35.21
N TYR A 756 66.66 -17.13 35.18
CA TYR A 756 65.46 -17.95 35.34
C TYR A 756 64.80 -18.10 33.98
N PHE A 757 64.61 -19.32 33.50
CA PHE A 757 64.19 -19.54 32.11
C PHE A 757 62.67 -19.61 31.91
N GLY A 758 61.87 -19.43 32.96
CA GLY A 758 60.40 -19.44 32.87
C GLY A 758 59.75 -20.83 32.80
N ASP A 759 60.52 -21.90 32.61
CA ASP A 759 60.06 -23.30 32.60
C ASP A 759 60.19 -24.02 33.96
N GLY A 760 60.60 -23.28 34.99
CA GLY A 760 60.87 -23.77 36.35
C GLY A 760 62.36 -24.04 36.65
N SER A 761 63.25 -23.93 35.65
CA SER A 761 64.71 -24.07 35.83
C SER A 761 65.44 -22.71 35.96
N ASN A 762 66.67 -22.72 36.49
CA ASN A 762 67.56 -21.54 36.56
C ASN A 762 69.05 -21.94 36.50
N SER A 763 69.92 -20.98 36.18
CA SER A 763 71.37 -21.18 36.02
C SER A 763 72.14 -21.41 37.33
N GLY A 764 71.53 -21.12 38.48
CA GLY A 764 72.28 -20.77 39.68
C GLY A 764 73.08 -19.47 39.51
N GLU A 765 73.87 -19.10 40.51
CA GLU A 765 74.71 -17.91 40.46
C GLU A 765 75.96 -18.15 39.60
N ILE A 766 76.12 -17.36 38.55
CA ILE A 766 77.22 -17.45 37.59
C ILE A 766 77.89 -16.08 37.38
N SER A 767 79.12 -16.07 36.88
CA SER A 767 79.88 -14.84 36.58
C SER A 767 79.80 -14.42 35.11
N GLU A 768 79.29 -15.30 34.26
CA GLU A 768 79.16 -15.13 32.83
C GLU A 768 77.84 -14.43 32.50
N SER A 769 77.91 -13.38 31.67
CA SER A 769 76.74 -12.62 31.24
C SER A 769 76.01 -13.24 30.04
N VAL A 770 76.43 -14.43 29.59
CA VAL A 770 75.85 -15.15 28.46
C VAL A 770 75.64 -16.62 28.83
N ILE A 771 74.45 -17.16 28.56
CA ILE A 771 74.12 -18.57 28.78
C ILE A 771 73.13 -19.08 27.73
N SER A 772 73.15 -20.37 27.44
CA SER A 772 72.19 -21.05 26.57
C SER A 772 71.24 -21.94 27.36
N HIS A 773 69.96 -21.97 27.00
CA HIS A 773 68.96 -22.91 27.55
C HIS A 773 68.10 -23.54 26.46
N ASP A 774 67.73 -24.80 26.64
CA ASP A 774 66.95 -25.59 25.68
C ASP A 774 65.49 -25.69 26.15
N TYR A 775 64.55 -25.23 25.32
CA TYR A 775 63.11 -25.41 25.55
C TYR A 775 62.57 -26.60 24.76
N ASP A 776 62.18 -27.67 25.45
CA ASP A 776 61.71 -28.93 24.84
C ASP A 776 60.19 -28.98 24.59
N LYS A 777 59.42 -27.99 25.06
CA LYS A 777 57.95 -27.99 25.01
C LYS A 777 57.43 -26.66 24.46
N ALA A 778 56.29 -26.70 23.78
CA ALA A 778 55.58 -25.49 23.36
C ALA A 778 54.98 -24.77 24.56
N GLY A 779 55.10 -23.44 24.56
CA GLY A 779 54.60 -22.56 25.60
C GLY A 779 55.16 -21.15 25.46
N SER A 780 54.52 -20.22 26.18
CA SER A 780 55.08 -18.88 26.41
C SER A 780 55.83 -18.91 27.74
N TYR A 781 57.14 -18.73 27.69
CA TYR A 781 58.01 -18.73 28.86
C TYR A 781 58.52 -17.32 29.13
N GLU A 782 58.24 -16.78 30.31
CA GLU A 782 58.81 -15.51 30.75
C GLU A 782 60.16 -15.80 31.41
N ALA A 783 61.25 -15.59 30.66
CA ALA A 783 62.61 -15.68 31.19
C ALA A 783 62.98 -14.36 31.86
N ARG A 784 63.73 -14.42 32.96
CA ARG A 784 64.26 -13.22 33.63
C ARG A 784 65.70 -13.42 34.06
N VAL A 785 66.46 -12.33 34.08
CA VAL A 785 67.80 -12.29 34.68
C VAL A 785 67.75 -11.41 35.92
N VAL A 786 68.41 -11.84 36.99
CA VAL A 786 68.70 -11.01 38.15
C VAL A 786 70.20 -10.81 38.21
N VAL A 787 70.64 -9.55 38.20
CA VAL A 787 72.04 -9.17 38.33
C VAL A 787 72.24 -8.50 39.66
N VAL A 788 73.28 -8.92 40.39
CA VAL A 788 73.67 -8.32 41.67
C VAL A 788 75.10 -7.81 41.56
N ASP A 789 75.31 -6.54 41.88
CA ASP A 789 76.63 -5.94 41.98
C ASP A 789 77.33 -6.27 43.32
N GLU A 790 78.58 -5.86 43.49
CA GLU A 790 79.33 -6.11 44.73
C GLU A 790 78.78 -5.33 45.95
N ASN A 791 77.97 -4.28 45.71
CA ASN A 791 77.30 -3.46 46.72
C ASN A 791 75.92 -4.02 47.11
N SER A 792 75.54 -5.18 46.57
CA SER A 792 74.23 -5.83 46.75
C SER A 792 73.06 -5.05 46.13
N ASN A 793 73.32 -4.16 45.18
CA ASN A 793 72.25 -3.60 44.35
C ASN A 793 71.85 -4.67 43.32
N SER A 794 70.54 -4.84 43.13
CA SER A 794 69.99 -5.81 42.19
C SER A 794 69.19 -5.12 41.10
N ALA A 795 69.42 -5.53 39.85
CA ALA A 795 68.58 -5.18 38.72
C ALA A 795 68.05 -6.46 38.08
N GLU A 796 66.82 -6.41 37.60
CA GLU A 796 66.23 -7.52 36.85
C GLU A 796 65.59 -7.04 35.57
N ASP A 797 65.61 -7.91 34.57
CA ASP A 797 64.90 -7.70 33.30
C ASP A 797 64.31 -9.02 32.82
N THR A 798 63.20 -8.93 32.11
CA THR A 798 62.44 -10.08 31.63
C THR A 798 62.31 -10.05 30.12
N ILE A 799 62.31 -11.23 29.51
CA ILE A 799 62.02 -11.41 28.08
C ILE A 799 61.15 -12.64 27.89
N THR A 800 60.13 -12.51 27.03
CA THR A 800 59.25 -13.63 26.70
C THR A 800 59.84 -14.46 25.57
N ILE A 801 59.98 -15.77 25.81
CA ILE A 801 60.34 -16.77 24.81
C ILE A 801 59.07 -17.53 24.41
N ASN A 802 58.70 -17.43 23.15
CA ASN A 802 57.54 -18.14 22.61
C ASN A 802 58.01 -19.37 21.83
N THR A 803 57.83 -20.57 22.41
CA THR A 803 58.04 -21.81 21.68
C THR A 803 56.71 -22.36 21.18
N THR A 804 56.71 -22.80 19.93
CA THR A 804 55.55 -23.41 19.30
C THR A 804 55.88 -24.85 18.93
N THR A 805 54.88 -25.71 18.83
CA THR A 805 55.03 -27.01 18.18
C THR A 805 54.26 -26.90 16.88
N THR A 806 54.97 -26.87 15.75
CA THR A 806 54.33 -27.05 14.45
C THR A 806 53.77 -28.47 14.34
N VAL A 807 52.46 -28.60 14.33
CA VAL A 807 51.84 -29.77 13.68
C VAL A 807 52.05 -29.55 12.18
N THR A 808 52.76 -30.44 11.50
CA THR A 808 52.79 -30.42 10.03
C THR A 808 51.38 -30.75 9.52
N VAL A 809 50.63 -29.69 9.18
CA VAL A 809 49.49 -29.73 8.26
C VAL A 809 49.91 -28.89 7.06
N GLU A 810 49.79 -29.48 5.88
CA GLU A 810 50.07 -28.88 4.58
C GLU A 810 49.17 -27.67 4.31
N GLU A 811 49.80 -26.60 3.80
CA GLU A 811 49.27 -25.38 3.16
C GLU A 811 48.11 -24.64 3.85
N ASP A 812 48.08 -23.31 3.70
CA ASP A 812 47.01 -22.44 4.21
C ASP A 812 45.62 -23.08 3.98
N PRO A 813 44.68 -23.01 4.94
CA PRO A 813 43.34 -23.51 4.68
C PRO A 813 42.75 -22.68 3.54
N VAL A 814 42.75 -23.25 2.34
CA VAL A 814 42.04 -22.72 1.18
C VAL A 814 40.60 -22.56 1.62
N LEU A 815 40.17 -21.32 1.81
CA LEU A 815 38.79 -21.02 2.15
C LEU A 815 37.92 -21.55 1.01
N VAL A 816 37.03 -22.48 1.33
CA VAL A 816 36.03 -22.92 0.37
C VAL A 816 35.01 -21.80 0.24
N ASN A 817 34.78 -21.33 -0.98
CA ASN A 817 33.75 -20.33 -1.29
C ASN A 817 32.84 -20.89 -2.40
N ALA A 818 31.57 -21.07 -2.08
CA ALA A 818 30.58 -21.61 -2.99
C ALA A 818 29.95 -20.50 -3.82
N VAL A 819 30.16 -20.53 -5.13
CA VAL A 819 29.56 -19.62 -6.10
C VAL A 819 28.77 -20.45 -7.10
N LEU A 820 27.48 -20.15 -7.23
CA LEU A 820 26.56 -20.84 -8.12
C LEU A 820 25.94 -19.86 -9.12
N SER A 821 26.06 -20.18 -10.40
CA SER A 821 25.29 -19.54 -11.46
C SER A 821 24.33 -20.55 -12.09
N VAL A 822 23.16 -20.08 -12.49
CA VAL A 822 22.09 -20.93 -13.01
C VAL A 822 21.56 -20.31 -14.31
N GLU A 823 21.49 -21.13 -15.36
CA GLU A 823 20.90 -20.75 -16.63
C GLU A 823 19.75 -21.71 -16.98
N LEU A 824 18.58 -21.16 -17.29
CA LEU A 824 17.42 -21.94 -17.69
C LEU A 824 17.30 -21.96 -19.23
N SER A 825 17.06 -23.14 -19.78
CA SER A 825 16.80 -23.30 -21.23
C SER A 825 15.53 -22.60 -21.72
N ASN A 826 14.55 -22.38 -20.83
CA ASN A 826 13.33 -21.60 -21.05
C ASN A 826 12.77 -21.15 -19.67
N SER A 827 11.59 -20.52 -19.60
CA SER A 827 11.00 -20.06 -18.33
C SER A 827 9.82 -20.89 -17.81
N ARG A 828 9.53 -22.07 -18.38
CA ARG A 828 8.29 -22.84 -18.12
C ARG A 828 8.49 -24.35 -18.10
N ALA A 829 7.79 -25.07 -17.22
CA ALA A 829 7.90 -26.53 -17.11
C ALA A 829 7.34 -27.27 -18.36
N PRO A 830 8.02 -28.34 -18.86
CA PRO A 830 9.29 -28.84 -18.40
C PRO A 830 10.47 -27.96 -18.86
N VAL A 831 11.33 -27.59 -17.92
CA VAL A 831 12.54 -26.78 -18.19
C VAL A 831 13.78 -27.54 -17.73
N THR A 832 14.84 -27.48 -18.54
CA THR A 832 16.17 -27.95 -18.13
C THR A 832 16.99 -26.75 -17.66
N ALA A 833 17.52 -26.84 -16.44
CA ALA A 833 18.43 -25.89 -15.82
C ALA A 833 19.87 -26.41 -15.90
N MET A 834 20.80 -25.52 -16.27
CA MET A 834 22.23 -25.77 -16.19
C MET A 834 22.80 -25.01 -15.00
N PHE A 835 23.53 -25.72 -14.17
CA PHE A 835 24.16 -25.22 -12.95
C PHE A 835 25.67 -25.18 -13.16
N ASP A 836 26.24 -24.01 -12.95
CA ASP A 836 27.66 -23.77 -13.13
C ASP A 836 28.27 -23.21 -11.83
N ALA A 837 29.11 -24.05 -11.21
CA ALA A 837 29.87 -23.75 -10.01
C ALA A 837 31.34 -23.38 -10.30
N SER A 838 31.69 -23.06 -11.55
CA SER A 838 33.06 -22.76 -11.98
C SER A 838 33.68 -21.57 -11.25
N GLY A 839 32.86 -20.63 -10.78
CA GLY A 839 33.27 -19.49 -9.94
C GLY A 839 33.64 -19.85 -8.50
N SER A 840 33.41 -21.09 -8.06
CA SER A 840 33.73 -21.54 -6.68
C SER A 840 35.23 -21.80 -6.51
N SER A 841 35.81 -21.35 -5.38
CA SER A 841 37.19 -21.65 -4.98
C SER A 841 37.24 -22.77 -3.95
N ALA A 842 38.01 -23.83 -4.22
CA ALA A 842 38.23 -24.96 -3.32
C ALA A 842 39.53 -25.71 -3.71
N PRO A 843 40.13 -26.51 -2.81
CA PRO A 843 41.27 -27.37 -3.13
C PRO A 843 41.01 -28.32 -4.30
N GLU A 844 42.07 -28.78 -4.96
CA GLU A 844 41.97 -29.76 -6.04
C GLU A 844 41.31 -31.06 -5.54
N GLY A 845 40.34 -31.56 -6.30
CA GLY A 845 39.56 -32.76 -5.95
C GLY A 845 38.37 -32.53 -5.01
N ALA A 846 38.02 -31.28 -4.66
CA ALA A 846 36.84 -30.95 -3.86
C ALA A 846 35.54 -31.54 -4.45
N SER A 847 34.57 -31.85 -3.57
CA SER A 847 33.26 -32.34 -3.99
C SER A 847 32.24 -31.20 -4.12
N TYR A 848 31.39 -31.32 -5.13
CA TYR A 848 30.32 -30.40 -5.48
C TYR A 848 29.00 -31.17 -5.39
N ARG A 849 28.12 -30.75 -4.48
CA ARG A 849 26.80 -31.34 -4.28
C ARG A 849 25.72 -30.32 -4.59
N PHE A 850 24.99 -30.55 -5.69
CA PHE A 850 23.86 -29.75 -6.14
C PHE A 850 22.56 -30.39 -5.64
N VAL A 851 21.84 -29.71 -4.76
CA VAL A 851 20.50 -30.11 -4.29
C VAL A 851 19.48 -29.27 -5.03
N PHE A 852 18.66 -29.87 -5.90
CA PHE A 852 17.85 -29.13 -6.87
C PHE A 852 16.54 -28.56 -6.32
N GLY A 853 16.23 -28.79 -5.04
CA GLY A 853 15.05 -28.22 -4.37
C GLY A 853 13.73 -28.98 -4.64
N ASP A 854 13.76 -30.04 -5.45
CA ASP A 854 12.62 -30.92 -5.74
C ASP A 854 12.76 -32.33 -5.10
N GLY A 855 13.77 -32.49 -4.25
CA GLY A 855 14.11 -33.75 -3.58
C GLY A 855 15.24 -34.54 -4.25
N GLU A 856 15.60 -34.19 -5.49
CA GLU A 856 16.73 -34.78 -6.20
C GLU A 856 18.04 -34.01 -5.94
N PHE A 857 19.17 -34.70 -6.08
CA PHE A 857 20.49 -34.10 -5.96
C PHE A 857 21.52 -34.82 -6.83
N GLN A 858 22.58 -34.10 -7.19
CA GLN A 858 23.76 -34.64 -7.87
C GLN A 858 25.01 -34.30 -7.05
N GLU A 859 25.92 -35.26 -6.90
CA GLU A 859 27.17 -35.08 -6.16
C GLU A 859 28.34 -35.71 -6.92
N GLY A 860 29.49 -35.03 -6.94
CA GLY A 860 30.71 -35.50 -7.60
C GLY A 860 31.81 -34.46 -7.58
N THR A 861 32.83 -34.62 -8.42
CA THR A 861 33.94 -33.66 -8.57
C THR A 861 33.72 -32.67 -9.72
N GLU A 862 32.62 -32.82 -10.46
CA GLU A 862 32.27 -31.96 -11.60
C GLU A 862 31.67 -30.65 -11.12
N LYS A 863 32.13 -29.53 -11.68
CA LYS A 863 31.62 -28.18 -11.36
C LYS A 863 30.33 -27.83 -12.12
N PHE A 864 29.83 -28.73 -12.95
CA PHE A 864 28.63 -28.52 -13.76
C PHE A 864 27.60 -29.61 -13.48
N ALA A 865 26.32 -29.22 -13.41
CA ALA A 865 25.20 -30.14 -13.33
C ALA A 865 24.06 -29.67 -14.24
N THR A 866 23.24 -30.62 -14.70
CA THR A 866 22.02 -30.31 -15.45
C THR A 866 20.86 -31.05 -14.81
N HIS A 867 19.76 -30.35 -14.57
CA HIS A 867 18.55 -30.92 -13.99
C HIS A 867 17.30 -30.46 -14.73
N SER A 868 16.26 -31.30 -14.80
CA SER A 868 15.02 -30.96 -15.49
C SER A 868 13.85 -30.90 -14.51
N TYR A 869 13.23 -29.73 -14.40
CA TYR A 869 12.05 -29.50 -13.58
C TYR A 869 10.80 -29.78 -14.40
N ALA A 870 10.10 -30.86 -14.07
CA ALA A 870 8.89 -31.30 -14.77
C ALA A 870 7.62 -30.53 -14.33
N LEU A 871 7.64 -29.90 -13.16
CA LEU A 871 6.51 -29.16 -12.60
C LEU A 871 6.86 -27.68 -12.43
N ALA A 872 5.82 -26.85 -12.43
CA ALA A 872 5.95 -25.44 -12.10
C ALA A 872 6.10 -25.28 -10.60
N GLY A 873 6.93 -24.35 -10.18
CA GLY A 873 7.25 -24.18 -8.78
C GLY A 873 8.44 -23.26 -8.58
N GLU A 874 8.59 -22.82 -7.33
CA GLU A 874 9.81 -22.19 -6.87
C GLU A 874 10.68 -23.28 -6.26
N TYR A 875 11.89 -23.44 -6.80
CA TYR A 875 12.86 -24.44 -6.38
C TYR A 875 14.08 -23.73 -5.80
N THR A 876 14.33 -23.95 -4.51
CA THR A 876 15.56 -23.47 -3.87
C THR A 876 16.65 -24.48 -4.12
N VAL A 877 17.60 -24.12 -4.98
CA VAL A 877 18.76 -24.94 -5.27
C VAL A 877 19.88 -24.59 -4.30
N THR A 878 20.43 -25.60 -3.63
CA THR A 878 21.58 -25.44 -2.74
C THR A 878 22.79 -26.11 -3.37
N LEU A 879 23.86 -25.34 -3.61
CA LEU A 879 25.18 -25.88 -3.87
C LEU A 879 25.94 -26.00 -2.56
N ILE A 880 26.52 -27.15 -2.30
CA ILE A 880 27.46 -27.39 -1.19
C ILE A 880 28.79 -27.79 -1.81
N VAL A 881 29.86 -27.05 -1.48
CA VAL A 881 31.23 -27.37 -1.88
C VAL A 881 31.97 -27.81 -0.65
N THR A 882 32.61 -28.99 -0.69
CA THR A 882 33.36 -29.55 0.44
C THR A 882 34.79 -29.82 0.01
N ALA A 883 35.76 -29.37 0.81
CA ALA A 883 37.16 -29.58 0.53
C ALA A 883 37.52 -31.08 0.51
N SER A 884 38.42 -31.47 -0.39
CA SER A 884 38.88 -32.86 -0.52
C SER A 884 39.73 -33.34 0.65
N ASN A 885 40.38 -32.41 1.36
CA ASN A 885 41.29 -32.67 2.46
C ASN A 885 40.63 -32.56 3.84
N ASP A 886 39.48 -31.91 3.96
CA ASP A 886 38.70 -31.80 5.20
C ASP A 886 37.19 -31.74 4.92
N ALA A 887 36.48 -32.79 5.33
CA ALA A 887 35.03 -32.89 5.17
C ALA A 887 34.24 -31.85 5.99
N ASN A 888 34.85 -31.19 6.97
CA ASN A 888 34.23 -30.11 7.75
C ASN A 888 34.52 -28.72 7.16
N ASN A 889 35.46 -28.60 6.21
CA ASN A 889 35.70 -27.36 5.48
C ASN A 889 34.79 -27.34 4.24
N SER A 890 33.61 -26.76 4.42
CA SER A 890 32.61 -26.64 3.36
C SER A 890 31.93 -25.29 3.40
N ASP A 891 31.51 -24.82 2.24
CA ASP A 891 30.67 -23.63 2.10
C ASP A 891 29.47 -23.96 1.22
N SER A 892 28.39 -23.21 1.40
CA SER A 892 27.15 -23.44 0.67
C SER A 892 26.51 -22.14 0.24
N THR A 893 25.94 -22.16 -0.97
CA THR A 893 25.19 -21.04 -1.52
C THR A 893 23.86 -21.52 -2.07
N THR A 894 22.87 -20.63 -2.14
CA THR A 894 21.56 -20.95 -2.67
C THR A 894 21.19 -20.06 -3.84
N ALA A 895 20.49 -20.64 -4.82
CA ALA A 895 19.87 -19.92 -5.92
C ALA A 895 18.40 -20.33 -6.00
N VAL A 896 17.52 -19.34 -6.13
CA VAL A 896 16.08 -19.59 -6.28
C VAL A 896 15.73 -19.61 -7.76
N ILE A 897 15.21 -20.75 -8.22
CA ILE A 897 14.70 -20.91 -9.58
C ILE A 897 13.18 -20.80 -9.56
N ARG A 898 12.63 -19.95 -10.42
CA ARG A 898 11.19 -19.86 -10.65
C ARG A 898 10.84 -20.49 -11.98
N VAL A 899 10.16 -21.63 -11.92
CA VAL A 899 9.66 -22.33 -13.12
C VAL A 899 8.18 -21.99 -13.30
N GLY A 900 7.86 -21.27 -14.36
CA GLY A 900 6.48 -20.92 -14.71
C GLY A 900 5.64 -22.14 -15.10
N SER A 901 4.32 -22.04 -14.96
CA SER A 901 3.40 -23.07 -15.46
C SER A 901 3.44 -23.15 -16.98
N GLY A 902 3.71 -24.35 -17.50
CA GLY A 902 3.47 -24.66 -18.91
C GLY A 902 1.99 -24.50 -19.24
N GLN A 903 1.68 -24.26 -20.52
CA GLN A 903 0.28 -24.17 -20.96
C GLN A 903 -0.46 -25.45 -20.55
N GLN A 904 -1.48 -25.32 -19.70
CA GLN A 904 -2.31 -26.46 -19.27
C GLN A 904 -3.46 -26.68 -20.24
N THR A 905 -4.01 -27.90 -20.24
CA THR A 905 -5.22 -28.21 -21.01
C THR A 905 -6.36 -27.30 -20.55
N THR A 906 -6.92 -26.53 -21.47
CA THR A 906 -8.06 -25.63 -21.24
C THR A 906 -9.25 -26.14 -22.02
N VAL A 907 -10.44 -25.94 -21.45
CA VAL A 907 -11.71 -26.33 -22.07
C VAL A 907 -12.52 -25.09 -22.33
N GLN A 908 -12.87 -24.88 -23.59
CA GLN A 908 -13.78 -23.82 -24.00
C GLN A 908 -15.01 -24.50 -24.57
N LEU A 909 -16.20 -24.21 -24.05
CA LEU A 909 -17.48 -24.73 -24.55
C LEU A 909 -18.39 -23.56 -24.95
N VAL A 910 -18.77 -23.53 -26.22
CA VAL A 910 -19.75 -22.60 -26.77
C VAL A 910 -21.02 -23.36 -27.10
N VAL A 911 -22.16 -22.93 -26.53
CA VAL A 911 -23.46 -23.56 -26.79
C VAL A 911 -24.34 -22.61 -27.60
N THR A 912 -25.00 -23.10 -28.66
CA THR A 912 -25.85 -22.28 -29.50
C THR A 912 -27.06 -23.06 -30.04
N PRO A 913 -28.30 -22.61 -29.78
CA PRO A 913 -28.68 -21.52 -28.86
C PRO A 913 -28.60 -21.95 -27.38
N THR A 914 -28.46 -21.00 -26.45
CA THR A 914 -28.54 -21.28 -24.99
C THR A 914 -29.98 -21.30 -24.46
N THR A 915 -30.95 -20.88 -25.29
CA THR A 915 -32.39 -21.00 -25.05
C THR A 915 -33.04 -21.71 -26.23
N ALA A 916 -33.83 -22.76 -25.97
CA ALA A 916 -34.43 -23.58 -27.03
C ALA A 916 -35.85 -24.05 -26.66
N SER A 917 -36.65 -24.45 -27.65
CA SER A 917 -37.91 -25.15 -27.39
C SER A 917 -37.70 -26.66 -27.22
N ILE A 918 -38.63 -27.34 -26.55
CA ILE A 918 -38.61 -28.82 -26.48
C ILE A 918 -38.45 -29.41 -27.90
N GLY A 919 -37.47 -30.30 -28.07
CA GLY A 919 -37.15 -30.99 -29.32
C GLY A 919 -36.31 -30.18 -30.32
N GLU A 920 -35.91 -28.95 -30.00
CA GLU A 920 -35.01 -28.15 -30.83
C GLU A 920 -33.55 -28.59 -30.64
N LEU A 921 -32.79 -28.65 -31.74
CA LEU A 921 -31.39 -29.06 -31.73
C LEU A 921 -30.48 -27.92 -31.27
N ILE A 922 -29.68 -28.20 -30.26
CA ILE A 922 -28.67 -27.29 -29.71
C ILE A 922 -27.29 -27.80 -30.08
N ARG A 923 -26.40 -26.91 -30.51
CA ARG A 923 -25.00 -27.20 -30.82
C ARG A 923 -24.10 -26.93 -29.62
N PHE A 924 -23.24 -27.88 -29.30
CA PHE A 924 -22.20 -27.82 -28.28
C PHE A 924 -20.83 -27.84 -28.96
N ASP A 925 -20.11 -26.74 -28.93
CA ASP A 925 -18.83 -26.57 -29.62
C ASP A 925 -17.71 -26.34 -28.61
N ALA A 926 -16.96 -27.41 -28.37
CA ALA A 926 -15.75 -27.43 -27.57
C ALA A 926 -14.45 -27.42 -28.40
N SER A 927 -14.53 -27.18 -29.71
CA SER A 927 -13.39 -27.34 -30.62
C SER A 927 -12.26 -26.32 -30.42
N ALA A 928 -12.52 -25.22 -29.69
CA ALA A 928 -11.52 -24.22 -29.30
C ALA A 928 -10.73 -24.61 -28.03
N SER A 929 -10.99 -25.78 -27.45
CA SER A 929 -10.21 -26.31 -26.31
C SER A 929 -8.76 -26.53 -26.72
N ILE A 930 -7.82 -26.24 -25.81
CA ILE A 930 -6.38 -26.30 -26.10
C ILE A 930 -5.74 -27.35 -25.21
N ALA A 931 -4.93 -28.25 -25.78
CA ALA A 931 -4.16 -29.24 -25.01
C ALA A 931 -2.99 -28.58 -24.27
N ALA A 932 -2.49 -29.26 -23.25
CA ALA A 932 -1.26 -28.87 -22.60
C ALA A 932 -0.07 -28.88 -23.57
N GLU A 933 0.96 -28.09 -23.26
CA GLU A 933 2.14 -27.96 -24.11
C GLU A 933 2.81 -29.33 -24.34
N GLY A 934 3.04 -29.69 -25.60
CA GLY A 934 3.58 -31.01 -25.99
C GLY A 934 2.57 -32.17 -25.96
N THR A 935 1.31 -31.94 -25.58
CA THR A 935 0.22 -32.92 -25.67
C THR A 935 -0.77 -32.56 -26.77
N SER A 936 -1.69 -33.48 -27.08
CA SER A 936 -2.81 -33.23 -28.01
C SER A 936 -4.10 -33.76 -27.42
N ILE A 937 -5.24 -33.13 -27.74
CA ILE A 937 -6.54 -33.59 -27.25
C ILE A 937 -6.86 -34.95 -27.85
N THR A 938 -7.27 -35.91 -27.03
CA THR A 938 -7.64 -37.26 -27.44
C THR A 938 -9.14 -37.50 -27.45
N SER A 939 -9.91 -36.86 -26.55
CA SER A 939 -11.36 -37.07 -26.49
C SER A 939 -12.14 -35.95 -25.81
N TYR A 940 -13.41 -35.82 -26.20
CA TYR A 940 -14.41 -34.93 -25.62
C TYR A 940 -15.58 -35.79 -25.10
N HIS A 941 -15.96 -35.63 -23.84
CA HIS A 941 -17.10 -36.29 -23.23
C HIS A 941 -18.18 -35.25 -22.90
N PHE A 942 -19.30 -35.27 -23.61
CA PHE A 942 -20.44 -34.39 -23.40
C PHE A 942 -21.47 -35.08 -22.52
N ASP A 943 -21.81 -34.49 -21.39
CA ASP A 943 -22.95 -34.86 -20.55
C ASP A 943 -24.01 -33.76 -20.69
N TYR A 944 -25.21 -34.12 -21.16
CA TYR A 944 -26.25 -33.14 -21.43
C TYR A 944 -27.09 -32.78 -20.20
N ALA A 945 -26.83 -33.39 -19.05
CA ALA A 945 -27.54 -33.18 -17.78
C ALA A 945 -29.04 -33.55 -17.80
N ASP A 946 -29.48 -34.36 -18.77
CA ASP A 946 -30.81 -34.99 -18.84
C ASP A 946 -30.74 -36.52 -18.74
N GLY A 947 -29.59 -37.05 -18.33
CA GLY A 947 -29.29 -38.48 -18.23
C GLY A 947 -28.69 -39.07 -19.51
N ILE A 948 -28.46 -38.27 -20.55
CA ILE A 948 -27.81 -38.68 -21.79
C ILE A 948 -26.40 -38.06 -21.87
N SER A 949 -25.41 -38.88 -22.22
CA SER A 949 -24.04 -38.43 -22.47
C SER A 949 -23.42 -39.15 -23.65
N GLU A 950 -22.41 -38.55 -24.27
CA GLU A 950 -21.64 -39.14 -25.36
C GLU A 950 -20.14 -38.82 -25.26
N THR A 951 -19.30 -39.75 -25.71
CA THR A 951 -17.85 -39.54 -25.80
C THR A 951 -17.41 -39.59 -27.25
N ARG A 952 -16.63 -38.60 -27.68
CA ARG A 952 -16.13 -38.46 -29.05
C ARG A 952 -14.61 -38.37 -29.02
N THR A 953 -13.94 -39.33 -29.62
CA THR A 953 -12.48 -39.35 -29.70
C THR A 953 -11.97 -38.66 -30.95
N VAL A 954 -10.79 -38.03 -30.87
CA VAL A 954 -10.14 -37.39 -32.02
C VAL A 954 -9.75 -38.44 -33.07
N SER A 955 -9.44 -39.67 -32.67
CA SER A 955 -9.19 -40.78 -33.60
C SER A 955 -10.40 -41.18 -34.44
N GLU A 956 -11.63 -41.02 -33.91
CA GLU A 956 -12.87 -41.40 -34.61
C GLU A 956 -13.46 -40.23 -35.39
N PHE A 957 -13.39 -39.01 -34.85
CA PHE A 957 -14.10 -37.84 -35.39
C PHE A 957 -13.18 -36.74 -35.94
N GLY A 958 -11.85 -36.90 -35.86
CA GLY A 958 -10.88 -35.90 -36.30
C GLY A 958 -11.11 -34.54 -35.65
N GLY A 959 -10.93 -33.45 -36.41
CA GLY A 959 -11.16 -32.08 -35.94
C GLY A 959 -12.62 -31.74 -35.58
N GLN A 960 -13.56 -32.67 -35.78
CA GLN A 960 -14.97 -32.52 -35.38
C GLN A 960 -15.29 -33.20 -34.05
N ALA A 961 -14.31 -33.81 -33.38
CA ALA A 961 -14.54 -34.47 -32.09
C ALA A 961 -15.05 -33.49 -31.01
N GLY A 962 -14.67 -32.22 -31.10
CA GLY A 962 -15.11 -31.18 -30.18
C GLY A 962 -16.50 -30.61 -30.46
N ILE A 963 -17.27 -31.11 -31.44
CA ILE A 963 -18.57 -30.52 -31.81
C ILE A 963 -19.66 -31.56 -31.69
N ALA A 964 -20.68 -31.33 -30.86
CA ALA A 964 -21.82 -32.22 -30.66
C ALA A 964 -23.18 -31.49 -30.75
N THR A 965 -24.28 -32.24 -30.88
CA THR A 965 -25.63 -31.68 -30.93
C THR A 965 -26.62 -32.51 -30.12
N HIS A 966 -27.49 -31.86 -29.36
CA HIS A 966 -28.49 -32.52 -28.53
C HIS A 966 -29.82 -31.77 -28.51
N ALA A 967 -30.92 -32.49 -28.28
CA ALA A 967 -32.26 -31.92 -28.12
C ALA A 967 -32.93 -32.48 -26.87
N TYR A 968 -33.49 -31.59 -26.06
CA TYR A 968 -34.13 -31.96 -24.81
C TYR A 968 -35.62 -32.24 -25.01
N ASN A 969 -36.11 -33.30 -24.36
CA ASN A 969 -37.51 -33.74 -24.48
C ASN A 969 -38.46 -33.10 -23.46
N ASP A 970 -37.90 -32.51 -22.39
CA ASP A 970 -38.66 -31.86 -21.33
C ASP A 970 -38.23 -30.38 -21.18
N ALA A 971 -39.16 -29.55 -20.68
CA ALA A 971 -38.82 -28.17 -20.34
C ALA A 971 -38.09 -28.12 -19.00
N GLY A 972 -37.03 -27.32 -18.92
CA GLY A 972 -36.16 -27.26 -17.74
C GLY A 972 -34.93 -26.40 -17.96
N SER A 973 -34.15 -26.20 -16.90
CA SER A 973 -32.80 -25.67 -16.97
C SER A 973 -31.83 -26.84 -16.82
N TYR A 974 -30.96 -27.02 -17.81
CA TYR A 974 -29.96 -28.08 -17.84
C TYR A 974 -28.58 -27.46 -17.72
N MET A 975 -27.66 -28.14 -17.03
CA MET A 975 -26.26 -27.73 -16.90
C MET A 975 -25.34 -28.73 -17.62
N PRO A 976 -25.41 -28.80 -18.96
CA PRO A 976 -24.54 -29.67 -19.74
C PRO A 976 -23.06 -29.36 -19.48
N THR A 977 -22.27 -30.43 -19.46
CA THR A 977 -20.84 -30.43 -19.15
C THR A 977 -20.07 -31.05 -20.32
N VAL A 978 -18.92 -30.51 -20.68
CA VAL A 978 -17.95 -31.20 -21.54
C VAL A 978 -16.66 -31.44 -20.77
N SER A 979 -16.16 -32.68 -20.80
CA SER A 979 -14.85 -33.05 -20.29
C SER A 979 -13.89 -33.31 -21.45
N VAL A 980 -12.73 -32.66 -21.45
CA VAL A 980 -11.70 -32.82 -22.49
C VAL A 980 -10.52 -33.56 -21.89
N THR A 981 -10.04 -34.58 -22.61
CA THR A 981 -8.87 -35.38 -22.22
C THR A 981 -7.75 -35.19 -23.24
N ASP A 982 -6.51 -35.04 -22.78
CA ASP A 982 -5.32 -34.99 -23.63
C ASP A 982 -4.48 -36.29 -23.60
N THR A 983 -3.43 -36.34 -24.42
CA THR A 983 -2.48 -37.47 -24.47
C THR A 983 -1.67 -37.66 -23.19
N GLY A 984 -1.69 -36.68 -22.27
CA GLY A 984 -1.13 -36.78 -20.92
C GLY A 984 -2.11 -37.36 -19.89
N ASN A 985 -3.31 -37.81 -20.33
CA ASN A 985 -4.44 -38.25 -19.51
C ASN A 985 -4.97 -37.17 -18.54
N MET A 986 -4.67 -35.89 -18.78
CA MET A 986 -5.26 -34.81 -18.00
C MET A 986 -6.68 -34.53 -18.48
N GLN A 987 -7.61 -34.39 -17.53
CA GLN A 987 -9.01 -34.08 -17.81
C GLN A 987 -9.41 -32.74 -17.19
N LYS A 988 -10.06 -31.90 -17.99
CA LYS A 988 -10.65 -30.62 -17.55
C LYS A 988 -12.07 -30.52 -18.07
N GLN A 989 -12.91 -29.72 -17.41
CA GLN A 989 -14.33 -29.63 -17.73
C GLN A 989 -14.77 -28.18 -17.89
N ALA A 990 -15.81 -27.96 -18.71
CA ALA A 990 -16.55 -26.72 -18.80
C ALA A 990 -18.05 -27.01 -18.80
N THR A 991 -18.84 -26.11 -18.21
CA THR A 991 -20.30 -26.18 -18.16
C THR A 991 -20.92 -24.92 -18.75
N VAL A 992 -22.11 -25.04 -19.33
CA VAL A 992 -22.93 -23.91 -19.78
C VAL A 992 -24.39 -24.19 -19.44
N ASN A 993 -25.12 -23.20 -18.94
CA ASN A 993 -26.56 -23.33 -18.68
C ASN A 993 -27.35 -23.29 -19.99
N VAL A 994 -28.26 -24.24 -20.16
CA VAL A 994 -29.20 -24.33 -21.28
C VAL A 994 -30.63 -24.32 -20.76
N ARG A 995 -31.45 -23.41 -21.27
CA ARG A 995 -32.86 -23.31 -20.89
C ARG A 995 -33.78 -23.80 -22.00
N VAL A 996 -34.61 -24.78 -21.67
CA VAL A 996 -35.57 -25.38 -22.59
C VAL A 996 -37.00 -25.05 -22.14
N SER A 997 -37.77 -24.43 -23.03
CA SER A 997 -39.16 -24.03 -22.75
C SER A 997 -40.18 -24.82 -23.57
N GLN A 998 -41.39 -24.99 -23.03
CA GLN A 998 -42.51 -25.47 -23.84
C GLN A 998 -42.89 -24.41 -24.89
N PRO A 999 -43.16 -24.79 -26.16
CA PRO A 999 -43.66 -23.84 -27.15
C PRO A 999 -45.02 -23.30 -26.71
N SER A 1000 -45.19 -21.98 -26.70
CA SER A 1000 -46.44 -21.34 -26.31
C SER A 1000 -47.57 -21.67 -27.29
N ALA A 1001 -48.67 -22.24 -26.81
CA ALA A 1001 -49.89 -22.36 -27.60
C ALA A 1001 -50.47 -20.96 -27.94
N PRO A 1002 -51.02 -20.74 -29.15
CA PRO A 1002 -51.63 -19.46 -29.50
C PRO A 1002 -52.83 -19.12 -28.60
N PRO A 1003 -53.16 -17.83 -28.41
CA PRO A 1003 -54.10 -17.41 -27.38
C PRO A 1003 -55.53 -17.88 -27.68
N VAL A 1004 -56.13 -18.64 -26.76
CA VAL A 1004 -57.57 -18.91 -26.76
C VAL A 1004 -58.27 -17.80 -25.99
N VAL A 1005 -59.10 -17.01 -26.68
CA VAL A 1005 -60.00 -16.04 -26.06
C VAL A 1005 -61.29 -16.75 -25.64
N LEU A 1006 -61.55 -16.89 -24.33
CA LEU A 1006 -62.91 -17.13 -23.80
C LEU A 1006 -63.16 -16.39 -22.48
N LYS A 1007 -64.44 -15.98 -22.35
CA LYS A 1007 -65.09 -14.99 -21.46
C LYS A 1007 -65.09 -15.29 -19.94
N PRO A 1008 -65.43 -14.28 -19.11
CA PRO A 1008 -65.38 -14.37 -17.64
C PRO A 1008 -66.60 -15.09 -17.05
N ALA A 1009 -66.39 -15.82 -15.95
CA ALA A 1009 -67.45 -16.25 -15.04
C ALA A 1009 -66.95 -16.32 -13.58
N SER A 1010 -67.49 -15.41 -12.77
CA SER A 1010 -67.95 -15.51 -11.38
C SER A 1010 -67.37 -16.57 -10.42
N GLY A 1011 -66.85 -16.07 -9.29
CA GLY A 1011 -67.33 -16.41 -7.95
C GLY A 1011 -66.72 -17.64 -7.25
N GLY A 1012 -66.07 -17.42 -6.11
CA GLY A 1012 -65.77 -18.49 -5.15
C GLY A 1012 -64.70 -18.14 -4.13
N SER A 1013 -65.13 -17.85 -2.89
CA SER A 1013 -64.29 -17.68 -1.69
C SER A 1013 -63.54 -18.96 -1.28
N GLY A 1014 -62.36 -18.82 -0.68
CA GLY A 1014 -61.76 -19.88 0.14
C GLY A 1014 -60.28 -19.62 0.44
N GLY A 1015 -59.96 -19.21 1.67
CA GLY A 1015 -58.60 -18.86 2.09
C GLY A 1015 -57.71 -20.04 2.50
N GLY A 1016 -56.51 -19.71 2.99
CA GLY A 1016 -55.75 -20.58 3.87
C GLY A 1016 -54.23 -20.64 3.67
N SER A 1017 -53.55 -19.94 4.58
CA SER A 1017 -52.26 -20.23 5.22
C SER A 1017 -50.92 -20.07 4.48
N MET A 1018 -50.12 -19.22 5.13
CA MET A 1018 -48.71 -18.89 5.00
C MET A 1018 -47.75 -20.07 5.25
N GLY A 1019 -46.55 -19.96 4.70
CA GLY A 1019 -45.34 -20.64 5.17
C GLY A 1019 -44.12 -19.78 4.91
N TRP A 1020 -43.69 -19.03 5.92
CA TRP A 1020 -42.40 -18.32 5.98
C TRP A 1020 -41.30 -19.33 6.36
N LEU A 1021 -40.14 -19.25 5.74
CA LEU A 1021 -38.91 -19.86 6.26
C LEU A 1021 -37.75 -18.88 6.10
N THR A 1022 -37.35 -18.31 7.23
CA THR A 1022 -36.09 -17.61 7.48
C THR A 1022 -35.02 -18.63 7.87
N ILE A 1023 -33.82 -18.54 7.30
CA ILE A 1023 -32.60 -19.17 7.87
C ILE A 1023 -31.46 -18.15 7.74
N LEU A 1024 -30.86 -17.82 8.89
CA LEU A 1024 -29.69 -16.97 9.02
C LEU A 1024 -28.72 -17.64 10.02
N MET A 1025 -27.46 -17.76 9.58
CA MET A 1025 -26.17 -17.86 10.29
C MET A 1025 -25.88 -18.95 11.35
N VAL A 1026 -24.67 -19.53 11.23
CA VAL A 1026 -23.97 -20.33 12.25
C VAL A 1026 -22.53 -19.82 12.40
N LEU A 1027 -22.19 -19.39 13.61
CA LEU A 1027 -20.88 -19.31 14.30
C LEU A 1027 -21.25 -19.04 15.78
N GLY A 1028 -20.72 -19.58 16.86
CA GLY A 1028 -19.76 -20.63 17.18
C GLY A 1028 -19.71 -20.73 18.72
N ALA A 1029 -19.56 -21.96 19.24
CA ALA A 1029 -18.95 -22.36 20.53
C ALA A 1029 -19.53 -21.93 21.93
N VAL A 1030 -19.92 -22.98 22.68
CA VAL A 1030 -19.43 -23.36 24.05
C VAL A 1030 -20.16 -22.84 25.33
N VAL A 1031 -20.97 -23.77 25.88
CA VAL A 1031 -21.03 -24.30 27.27
C VAL A 1031 -21.90 -23.62 28.37
N CYS A 1032 -22.65 -24.52 29.03
CA CYS A 1032 -23.24 -24.51 30.39
C CYS A 1032 -24.65 -23.92 30.66
N ARG A 1033 -25.66 -24.77 30.42
CA ARG A 1033 -26.52 -25.43 31.44
C ARG A 1033 -27.05 -24.56 32.61
N TRP A 1034 -28.34 -24.19 32.58
CA TRP A 1034 -29.37 -24.67 33.54
C TRP A 1034 -30.81 -24.17 33.23
N SER A 1035 -31.69 -25.16 33.07
CA SER A 1035 -33.09 -25.26 33.54
C SER A 1035 -34.16 -24.17 33.29
N ARG A 1036 -35.16 -24.61 32.50
CA ARG A 1036 -36.60 -24.79 32.84
C ARG A 1036 -37.55 -23.58 32.94
N ARG A 1037 -38.53 -23.65 32.01
CA ARG A 1037 -40.01 -23.52 32.15
C ARG A 1037 -40.54 -22.14 32.62
N TYR A 1038 -41.62 -21.57 32.08
CA TYR A 1038 -42.92 -22.14 31.70
C TYR A 1038 -43.64 -21.23 30.71
N SER A 1039 -44.50 -21.88 29.90
CA SER A 1039 -45.63 -21.43 29.06
C SER A 1039 -45.38 -20.42 27.94
#